data_AF-A0A165IL71-F1
#
_entry.id   AF-A0A165IL71-F1
#
_cell.length_a   1.000
_cell.length_b   1.000
_cell.length_c   1.000
_cell.angle_alpha   90.00
_cell.angle_beta   90.00
_cell.angle_gamma   90.00
#
_symmetry.space_group_name_H-M   'P 1'
#
loop_
_entity.id
_entity.type
_entity.pdbx_description
1 polymer ?
#
loop_
_entity_poly.entity_id
_entity_poly.type
_entity_poly.pdbx_seq_one_letter_code
_entity_poly.pdbx_strand_id
1 'polypeptide(L)'
;MSERSLPTTLSDDSALDEYAHWWDRTRHLPRAHAPGMLPPLLAQTLRLAHPAFARVTVDPPTMTQVWGSMEPLHLNPIPLPPDDTDWYKARPHRDAMYVFESHSWVVMSVRSRKALPGVVNLRNREEEKFLGRDAVEERLEVPVCHSSTTDEDGTGTGRPHHFHRFMDAVPFGASHTDTVHDDASSCAWERTRLPRALDLYACCVCSTHVLVSERIPGIIPSELLDKLRAERAAFPKTKAGHSVEDRVVRALETIISIVQNVLWRGITMDIRNNTSNFRERVGHTPTVHAIFETLQFKWESDVLRPPDMRPRSNNGARREIKTFLLRAWVELRAWLGEYRARYGSRVQRPELPPFVITQDATPLIESAIGAAKFQIPRRAPPGEALLQPEDCWIALGLTQDTFSPDLVKHAYFAQLHCDPLRTPFYFMQLQNLRRIAYDESNPTETEPVQRLIYDERVRNRWDANDLHAAVRALGFNYAPGLHQTKYLEDLRIALDVDFFSCLIPNSTNLQFNIVHEEMFESAYKYMMQRTEHDRSIAEEHPDIATVTLRRAELRNSLSTIAEHLGSHRLKVLSLRQGDWEPMGLEEAYTLLHASPEVDDETLVIAHRMQVHEAHREDIPRLREALEVIAHAKRSARLKKYLVSGEFQFADD
;
A
#
# COMPACT_ATOMS: atom_id res chain seq x y z
N MET A 1 7.58 14.34 26.56
CA MET A 1 7.29 13.44 25.43
C MET A 1 8.63 13.13 24.81
N SER A 2 9.05 11.86 24.79
CA SER A 2 10.36 11.45 24.29
C SER A 2 10.36 11.44 22.76
N GLU A 3 11.45 11.86 22.14
CA GLU A 3 11.68 11.79 20.69
C GLU A 3 11.53 10.33 20.21
N ARG A 4 10.40 10.00 19.57
CA ARG A 4 10.16 8.66 19.01
C ARG A 4 10.87 8.53 17.67
N SER A 5 12.18 8.34 17.70
CA SER A 5 12.90 7.87 16.52
C SER A 5 12.54 6.40 16.25
N LEU A 6 12.52 5.95 14.98
CA LEU A 6 12.41 4.52 14.70
C LEU A 6 13.53 3.77 15.43
N PRO A 7 13.25 2.69 16.18
CA PRO A 7 14.31 1.95 16.83
C PRO A 7 15.16 1.23 15.78
N THR A 8 16.41 1.66 15.58
CA THR A 8 17.41 0.91 14.78
C THR A 8 17.98 -0.28 15.53
N THR A 9 17.97 -0.16 16.86
CA THR A 9 18.39 -1.18 17.80
C THR A 9 17.34 -1.25 18.88
N LEU A 10 17.09 -2.47 19.36
CA LEU A 10 16.11 -2.77 20.40
C LEU A 10 16.56 -2.33 21.80
N SER A 11 17.47 -1.35 21.88
CA SER A 11 17.99 -0.82 23.15
C SER A 11 17.12 0.29 23.73
N ASP A 12 16.05 0.69 23.04
CA ASP A 12 15.07 1.63 23.58
C ASP A 12 13.99 0.86 24.36
N ASP A 13 14.13 0.83 25.68
CA ASP A 13 13.22 0.14 26.59
C ASP A 13 11.76 0.57 26.42
N SER A 14 11.51 1.82 25.99
CA SER A 14 10.15 2.31 25.76
C SER A 14 9.50 1.69 24.52
N ALA A 15 10.28 1.46 23.47
CA ALA A 15 9.80 0.80 22.26
C ALA A 15 9.55 -0.68 22.53
N LEU A 16 10.39 -1.32 23.36
CA LEU A 16 10.22 -2.71 23.76
C LEU A 16 8.87 -2.98 24.44
N ASP A 17 8.38 -2.07 25.29
CA ASP A 17 7.08 -2.21 25.94
C ASP A 17 5.92 -2.10 24.93
N GLU A 18 5.99 -1.14 24.00
CA GLU A 18 5.01 -1.01 22.91
C GLU A 18 4.99 -2.27 22.03
N TYR A 19 6.17 -2.82 21.73
CA TYR A 19 6.29 -4.06 20.96
C TYR A 19 5.92 -5.32 21.75
N ALA A 20 5.96 -5.33 23.08
CA ALA A 20 5.54 -6.48 23.87
C ALA A 20 4.01 -6.66 23.88
N HIS A 21 3.28 -5.56 23.71
CA HIS A 21 1.82 -5.51 23.80
C HIS A 21 1.12 -5.35 22.44
N TRP A 22 1.81 -5.66 21.34
CA TRP A 22 1.33 -5.56 19.96
C TRP A 22 -0.05 -6.20 19.70
N TRP A 23 -0.44 -7.20 20.49
CA TRP A 23 -1.71 -7.90 20.40
C TRP A 23 -2.89 -7.14 21.06
N ASP A 24 -2.60 -6.16 21.91
CA ASP A 24 -3.60 -5.41 22.66
C ASP A 24 -4.21 -4.31 21.77
N ARG A 25 -5.35 -4.63 21.16
CA ARG A 25 -6.14 -3.71 20.31
C ARG A 25 -6.59 -2.45 21.06
N THR A 26 -6.60 -2.45 22.39
CA THR A 26 -6.96 -1.26 23.17
C THR A 26 -5.81 -0.25 23.25
N ARG A 27 -4.56 -0.73 23.14
CA ARG A 27 -3.35 0.11 23.11
C ARG A 27 -3.00 0.58 21.71
N HIS A 28 -3.27 -0.25 20.71
CA HIS A 28 -2.91 0.03 19.33
C HIS A 28 -4.14 0.29 18.48
N LEU A 29 -4.26 1.53 18.01
CA LEU A 29 -5.15 1.83 16.90
C LEU A 29 -4.46 1.39 15.61
N PRO A 30 -5.14 0.64 14.72
CA PRO A 30 -4.64 0.41 13.37
C PRO A 30 -4.19 1.75 12.75
N ARG A 31 -2.95 1.90 12.28
CA ARG A 31 -2.46 3.20 11.77
C ARG A 31 -2.59 3.33 10.24
N ALA A 32 -2.75 2.22 9.52
CA ALA A 32 -2.89 2.22 8.06
C ALA A 32 -3.60 0.96 7.55
N HIS A 33 -4.34 1.09 6.44
CA HIS A 33 -5.01 -0.04 5.79
C HIS A 33 -4.06 -0.94 4.98
N ALA A 34 -2.85 -0.48 4.66
CA ALA A 34 -1.88 -1.20 3.84
C ALA A 34 -0.49 -1.21 4.51
N PRO A 35 0.31 -2.27 4.30
CA PRO A 35 1.71 -2.31 4.71
C PRO A 35 2.46 -1.08 4.21
N GLY A 36 3.38 -0.56 5.03
CA GLY A 36 4.24 0.53 4.58
C GLY A 36 5.21 0.06 3.50
N MET A 37 5.78 1.01 2.75
CA MET A 37 6.68 0.73 1.63
C MET A 37 8.00 1.44 1.84
N LEU A 38 9.11 0.76 1.59
CA LEU A 38 10.40 1.42 1.44
C LEU A 38 10.50 2.10 0.06
N PRO A 39 11.43 3.05 -0.11
CA PRO A 39 11.53 3.83 -1.34
C PRO A 39 11.60 3.00 -2.63
N PRO A 40 12.32 1.87 -2.69
CA PRO A 40 12.38 1.06 -3.91
C PRO A 40 11.02 0.49 -4.31
N LEU A 41 10.24 0.01 -3.35
CA LEU A 41 8.91 -0.53 -3.62
C LEU A 41 7.95 0.59 -4.01
N LEU A 42 8.07 1.78 -3.39
CA LEU A 42 7.34 2.95 -3.84
C LEU A 42 7.70 3.32 -5.28
N ALA A 43 9.00 3.41 -5.63
CA ALA A 43 9.44 3.66 -7.00
C ALA A 43 8.89 2.64 -8.00
N GLN A 44 8.95 1.34 -7.66
CA GLN A 44 8.39 0.28 -8.48
C GLN A 44 6.88 0.42 -8.65
N THR A 45 6.15 0.72 -7.56
CA THR A 45 4.69 0.94 -7.58
C THR A 45 4.32 2.11 -8.49
N LEU A 46 5.03 3.24 -8.38
CA LEU A 46 4.83 4.41 -9.23
C LEU A 46 5.12 4.09 -10.71
N ARG A 47 6.18 3.31 -10.99
CA ARG A 47 6.55 2.88 -12.35
C ARG A 47 5.56 1.88 -12.95
N LEU A 48 5.03 0.96 -12.16
CA LEU A 48 4.00 0.01 -12.62
C LEU A 48 2.69 0.74 -12.93
N ALA A 49 2.30 1.69 -12.09
CA ALA A 49 1.12 2.53 -12.33
C ALA A 49 1.32 3.45 -13.55
N HIS A 50 2.55 3.93 -13.77
CA HIS A 50 2.90 4.89 -14.81
C HIS A 50 4.24 4.52 -15.47
N PRO A 51 4.23 3.69 -16.52
CA PRO A 51 5.47 3.34 -17.21
C PRO A 51 6.06 4.57 -17.92
N ALA A 52 7.37 4.78 -17.82
CA ALA A 52 8.13 5.81 -18.54
C ALA A 52 7.58 7.24 -18.42
N PHE A 53 7.65 7.82 -17.22
CA PHE A 53 7.35 9.23 -17.02
C PHE A 53 8.52 10.12 -17.45
N ALA A 54 8.22 11.12 -18.27
CA ALA A 54 9.15 12.12 -18.74
C ALA A 54 8.81 13.50 -18.16
N ARG A 55 9.82 14.20 -17.64
CA ARG A 55 9.73 15.63 -17.34
C ARG A 55 9.75 16.40 -18.66
N VAL A 56 8.72 17.22 -18.86
CA VAL A 56 8.60 18.07 -20.05
C VAL A 56 9.06 19.49 -19.72
N THR A 57 10.11 19.93 -20.41
CA THR A 57 10.59 21.31 -20.39
C THR A 57 10.32 21.92 -21.75
N VAL A 58 9.75 23.13 -21.78
CA VAL A 58 9.44 23.84 -23.02
C VAL A 58 10.43 24.99 -23.17
N ASP A 59 11.12 25.01 -24.30
CA ASP A 59 11.94 26.13 -24.76
C ASP A 59 11.21 26.80 -25.93
N PRO A 60 10.47 27.89 -25.68
CA PRO A 60 9.56 28.44 -26.66
C PRO A 60 10.30 28.94 -27.91
N PRO A 61 9.75 28.69 -29.11
CA PRO A 61 10.41 29.13 -30.33
C PRO A 61 10.42 30.65 -30.42
N THR A 62 11.58 31.20 -30.75
CA THR A 62 11.71 32.64 -31.04
C THR A 62 10.98 32.99 -32.33
N MET A 63 10.50 34.23 -32.46
CA MET A 63 9.77 34.67 -33.66
C MET A 63 10.59 34.49 -34.95
N THR A 64 11.91 34.67 -34.88
CA THR A 64 12.84 34.43 -35.99
C THR A 64 12.89 32.95 -36.39
N GLN A 65 12.88 32.03 -35.42
CA GLN A 65 12.82 30.59 -35.69
C GLN A 65 11.47 30.16 -36.30
N VAL A 66 10.35 30.81 -35.92
CA VAL A 66 9.03 30.45 -36.46
C VAL A 66 8.78 31.04 -37.85
N TRP A 67 9.20 32.27 -38.11
CA TRP A 67 8.94 32.95 -39.38
C TRP A 67 10.02 32.68 -40.43
N GLY A 68 11.21 32.24 -40.01
CA GLY A 68 12.36 32.17 -40.89
C GLY A 68 12.70 33.56 -41.43
N SER A 69 13.18 33.64 -42.67
CA SER A 69 13.50 34.90 -43.35
C SER A 69 12.29 35.61 -43.98
N MET A 70 11.07 35.11 -43.82
CA MET A 70 9.90 35.76 -44.40
C MET A 70 9.46 36.95 -43.55
N GLU A 71 9.56 38.17 -44.10
CA GLU A 71 8.98 39.36 -43.48
C GLU A 71 7.46 39.19 -43.30
N PRO A 72 6.90 39.60 -42.15
CA PRO A 72 5.48 39.50 -41.89
C PRO A 72 4.71 40.37 -42.88
N LEU A 73 3.97 39.72 -43.80
CA LEU A 73 3.04 40.42 -44.69
C LEU A 73 2.00 41.17 -43.83
N HIS A 74 1.92 42.49 -44.00
CA HIS A 74 1.20 43.49 -43.19
C HIS A 74 -0.33 43.33 -43.02
N LEU A 75 -0.92 42.15 -43.24
CA LEU A 75 -2.35 42.06 -43.54
C LEU A 75 -3.31 41.72 -42.38
N ASN A 76 -2.87 41.51 -41.14
CA ASN A 76 -3.78 41.42 -39.97
C ASN A 76 -3.00 41.62 -38.66
N PRO A 77 -3.64 42.03 -37.55
CA PRO A 77 -2.99 42.03 -36.24
C PRO A 77 -2.50 40.62 -35.93
N ILE A 78 -1.18 40.46 -35.94
CA ILE A 78 -0.49 39.21 -35.66
C ILE A 78 -0.91 38.77 -34.27
N PRO A 79 -1.40 37.52 -34.07
CA PRO A 79 -1.68 37.06 -32.72
C PRO A 79 -0.40 37.14 -31.91
N LEU A 80 -0.50 37.74 -30.72
CA LEU A 80 0.61 37.78 -29.79
C LEU A 80 1.08 36.34 -29.55
N PRO A 81 2.40 36.07 -29.63
CA PRO A 81 2.95 34.76 -29.34
C PRO A 81 2.51 34.31 -27.93
N PRO A 82 2.52 32.99 -27.64
CA PRO A 82 2.30 32.50 -26.28
C PRO A 82 3.22 33.21 -25.28
N ASP A 83 2.64 33.76 -24.21
CA ASP A 83 3.40 34.36 -23.11
C ASP A 83 3.76 33.30 -22.05
N ASP A 84 4.53 33.68 -21.03
CA ASP A 84 4.93 32.76 -19.96
C ASP A 84 3.72 32.12 -19.27
N THR A 85 2.63 32.86 -19.10
CA THR A 85 1.40 32.35 -18.48
C THR A 85 0.75 31.28 -19.35
N ASP A 86 0.73 31.47 -20.67
CA ASP A 86 0.26 30.47 -21.63
C ASP A 86 1.09 29.18 -21.53
N TRP A 87 2.42 29.30 -21.38
CA TRP A 87 3.31 28.14 -21.23
C TRP A 87 3.09 27.38 -19.92
N TYR A 88 2.85 28.08 -18.82
CA TYR A 88 2.47 27.44 -17.56
C TYR A 88 1.16 26.67 -17.69
N LYS A 89 0.17 27.24 -18.39
CA LYS A 89 -1.15 26.63 -18.64
C LYS A 89 -1.13 25.54 -19.74
N ALA A 90 -0.08 25.46 -20.55
CA ALA A 90 0.07 24.41 -21.56
C ALA A 90 0.31 23.02 -20.96
N ARG A 91 0.61 22.93 -19.66
CA ARG A 91 0.67 21.67 -18.90
C ARG A 91 -0.50 21.64 -17.92
N PRO A 92 -1.07 20.46 -17.62
CA PRO A 92 -2.16 20.37 -16.64
C PRO A 92 -1.73 20.76 -15.23
N HIS A 93 -0.43 20.70 -14.92
CA HIS A 93 0.14 21.07 -13.63
C HIS A 93 1.65 21.36 -13.77
N ARG A 94 2.21 22.17 -12.86
CA ARG A 94 3.66 22.48 -12.84
C ARG A 94 4.53 21.24 -12.68
N ASP A 95 4.11 20.36 -11.79
CA ASP A 95 4.75 19.08 -11.47
C ASP A 95 4.15 17.92 -12.31
N ALA A 96 3.45 18.23 -13.41
CA ALA A 96 2.97 17.19 -14.32
C ALA A 96 4.15 16.57 -15.08
N MET A 97 4.18 15.25 -15.10
CA MET A 97 5.05 14.43 -15.92
C MET A 97 4.24 13.79 -17.03
N TYR A 98 4.85 13.66 -18.20
CA TYR A 98 4.22 13.10 -19.38
C TYR A 98 4.48 11.60 -19.47
N VAL A 99 3.47 10.81 -19.78
CA VAL A 99 3.52 9.34 -19.89
C VAL A 99 3.31 8.98 -21.36
N PHE A 100 4.36 8.52 -22.01
CA PHE A 100 4.38 8.34 -23.46
C PHE A 100 3.42 7.25 -23.95
N GLU A 101 3.44 6.09 -23.30
CA GLU A 101 2.69 4.89 -23.69
C GLU A 101 1.17 5.15 -23.73
N SER A 102 0.66 5.92 -22.78
CA SER A 102 -0.76 6.25 -22.68
C SER A 102 -1.11 7.65 -23.18
N HIS A 103 -0.15 8.40 -23.74
CA HIS A 103 -0.32 9.80 -24.14
C HIS A 103 -1.07 10.61 -23.08
N SER A 104 -0.63 10.52 -21.83
CA SER A 104 -1.31 11.13 -20.69
C SER A 104 -0.33 11.89 -19.81
N TRP A 105 -0.83 12.63 -18.83
CA TRP A 105 -0.05 13.28 -17.80
C TRP A 105 -0.32 12.66 -16.44
N VAL A 106 0.63 12.76 -15.54
CA VAL A 106 0.51 12.40 -14.13
C VAL A 106 1.11 13.53 -13.33
N VAL A 107 0.37 14.07 -12.37
CA VAL A 107 0.95 14.99 -11.40
C VAL A 107 1.72 14.16 -10.39
N MET A 108 3.03 14.39 -10.30
CA MET A 108 3.87 13.73 -9.32
C MET A 108 4.76 14.76 -8.63
N SER A 109 4.55 14.95 -7.34
CA SER A 109 5.26 15.95 -6.53
C SER A 109 5.89 15.30 -5.31
N VAL A 110 7.21 15.32 -5.23
CA VAL A 110 7.94 14.90 -4.03
C VAL A 110 8.32 16.16 -3.24
N ARG A 111 7.91 16.22 -1.97
CA ARG A 111 8.08 17.40 -1.12
C ARG A 111 8.59 16.97 0.25
N SER A 112 9.46 17.79 0.82
CA SER A 112 9.84 17.72 2.23
C SER A 112 9.50 19.08 2.83
N ARG A 113 8.32 19.20 3.43
CA ARG A 113 7.74 20.47 3.90
C ARG A 113 7.11 20.28 5.26
N LYS A 114 7.18 21.34 6.08
CA LYS A 114 6.63 21.30 7.43
C LYS A 114 5.11 21.06 7.49
N ALA A 115 4.36 21.59 6.55
CA ALA A 115 2.93 21.33 6.47
C ALA A 115 2.66 20.22 5.45
N LEU A 116 1.85 19.23 5.85
CA LEU A 116 1.19 18.35 4.89
C LEU A 116 0.21 19.18 4.04
N PRO A 117 -0.03 18.79 2.78
CA PRO A 117 -1.08 19.40 1.97
C PRO A 117 -2.44 19.22 2.65
N GLY A 118 -3.41 20.09 2.35
CA GLY A 118 -4.76 20.00 2.94
C GLY A 118 -5.41 18.65 2.67
N VAL A 119 -5.33 17.74 3.64
CA VAL A 119 -5.91 16.39 3.56
C VAL A 119 -7.39 16.48 3.88
N VAL A 120 -8.25 15.98 2.99
CA VAL A 120 -9.71 16.16 3.09
C VAL A 120 -10.47 14.83 3.14
N ASN A 121 -9.95 13.78 2.51
CA ASN A 121 -10.62 12.47 2.45
C ASN A 121 -9.90 11.44 3.31
N LEU A 122 -9.97 11.61 4.63
CA LEU A 122 -9.54 10.57 5.55
C LEU A 122 -10.70 9.62 5.81
N ARG A 123 -10.48 8.33 5.57
CA ARG A 123 -11.51 7.30 5.65
C ARG A 123 -11.89 6.99 7.09
N ASN A 124 -10.98 7.21 8.02
CA ASN A 124 -11.19 6.91 9.42
C ASN A 124 -10.40 7.88 10.34
N ARG A 125 -10.72 7.81 11.64
CA ARG A 125 -10.10 8.62 12.70
C ARG A 125 -8.60 8.31 12.89
N GLU A 126 -8.13 7.17 12.40
CA GLU A 126 -6.76 6.71 12.59
C GLU A 126 -5.83 7.37 11.58
N GLU A 127 -6.25 7.47 10.32
CA GLU A 127 -5.58 8.27 9.31
C GLU A 127 -5.51 9.74 9.74
N GLU A 128 -6.55 10.25 10.42
CA GLU A 128 -6.56 11.59 11.01
C GLU A 128 -5.57 11.75 12.17
N LYS A 129 -5.39 10.73 13.01
CA LYS A 129 -4.32 10.75 14.03
C LYS A 129 -2.94 10.68 13.40
N PHE A 130 -2.76 9.83 12.39
CA PHE A 130 -1.48 9.65 11.72
C PHE A 130 -1.06 10.88 10.91
N LEU A 131 -1.99 11.56 10.25
CA LEU A 131 -1.74 12.80 9.49
C LEU A 131 -2.09 14.07 10.27
N GLY A 132 -2.50 13.92 11.52
CA GLY A 132 -2.97 15.01 12.38
C GLY A 132 -1.87 15.99 12.72
N ARG A 133 -2.27 17.18 13.17
CA ARG A 133 -1.36 18.30 13.46
C ARG A 133 -0.24 17.91 14.42
N ASP A 134 -0.57 17.20 15.50
CA ASP A 134 0.42 16.78 16.51
C ASP A 134 1.47 15.83 15.89
N ALA A 135 1.03 14.85 15.10
CA ALA A 135 1.92 13.94 14.39
C ALA A 135 2.75 14.63 13.30
N VAL A 136 2.23 15.71 12.70
CA VAL A 136 3.00 16.55 11.78
C VAL A 136 4.08 17.31 12.55
N GLU A 137 3.73 17.96 13.66
CA GLU A 137 4.64 18.73 14.50
C GLU A 137 5.79 17.86 15.04
N GLU A 138 5.50 16.64 15.53
CA GLU A 138 6.53 15.67 15.94
C GLU A 138 7.48 15.31 14.79
N ARG A 139 6.98 15.15 13.56
CA ARG A 139 7.81 14.86 12.38
C ARG A 139 8.67 16.05 11.91
N LEU A 140 8.43 17.26 12.42
CA LEU A 140 9.25 18.44 12.12
C LEU A 140 10.53 18.49 12.93
N GLU A 141 10.51 17.88 14.10
CA GLU A 141 11.65 17.84 15.02
C GLU A 141 12.67 16.79 14.56
N VAL A 142 12.22 15.74 13.87
CA VAL A 142 13.09 14.68 13.36
C VAL A 142 13.86 15.18 12.12
N PRO A 143 15.21 15.18 12.13
CA PRO A 143 15.99 15.51 10.96
C PRO A 143 15.67 14.57 9.79
N VAL A 144 15.72 15.10 8.56
CA VAL A 144 15.38 14.41 7.31
C VAL A 144 16.01 13.01 7.28
N CYS A 145 15.21 11.96 7.01
CA CYS A 145 15.69 10.56 7.01
C CYS A 145 16.91 10.34 6.08
N HIS A 146 17.09 11.22 5.09
CA HIS A 146 18.34 11.38 4.35
C HIS A 146 18.98 12.73 4.68
N SER A 147 19.90 12.77 5.64
CA SER A 147 20.90 13.83 5.64
C SER A 147 21.86 13.54 4.49
N SER A 148 21.85 14.38 3.46
CA SER A 148 22.81 14.32 2.34
C SER A 148 24.25 14.64 2.77
N THR A 149 24.50 14.81 4.07
CA THR A 149 25.84 14.83 4.64
C THR A 149 26.38 13.41 4.50
N THR A 150 27.10 13.18 3.41
CA THR A 150 28.10 12.13 3.39
C THR A 150 29.00 12.38 4.58
N ASP A 151 28.95 11.49 5.59
CA ASP A 151 30.06 11.39 6.53
C ASP A 151 31.35 11.22 5.70
N GLU A 152 32.50 11.67 6.21
CA GLU A 152 33.78 11.69 5.46
C GLU A 152 34.15 10.32 4.86
N ASP A 153 33.57 9.24 5.39
CA ASP A 153 33.75 7.86 4.94
C ASP A 153 32.82 7.43 3.78
N GLY A 154 31.98 8.32 3.26
CA GLY A 154 31.08 8.05 2.12
C GLY A 154 29.98 7.01 2.38
N THR A 155 29.87 6.51 3.61
CA THR A 155 28.83 5.57 4.05
C THR A 155 27.73 6.34 4.77
N GLY A 156 26.95 7.12 4.01
CA GLY A 156 25.81 7.83 4.58
C GLY A 156 24.87 6.85 5.28
N THR A 157 24.83 6.91 6.62
CA THR A 157 24.03 6.02 7.49
C THR A 157 22.55 6.40 7.56
N GLY A 158 22.07 7.18 6.59
CA GLY A 158 20.69 7.67 6.54
C GLY A 158 19.69 6.51 6.49
N ARG A 159 18.75 6.49 7.42
CA ARG A 159 17.68 5.49 7.45
C ARG A 159 16.77 5.69 6.24
N PRO A 160 16.39 4.64 5.51
CA PRO A 160 15.49 4.81 4.39
C PRO A 160 14.09 5.20 4.89
N HIS A 161 13.41 6.04 4.12
CA HIS A 161 12.02 6.42 4.41
C HIS A 161 11.11 5.19 4.47
N HIS A 162 10.00 5.28 5.21
CA HIS A 162 8.95 4.26 5.21
C HIS A 162 7.62 4.95 4.95
N PHE A 163 7.05 4.71 3.77
CA PHE A 163 5.92 5.44 3.22
C PHE A 163 4.61 4.67 3.39
N HIS A 164 3.55 5.38 3.78
CA HIS A 164 2.18 4.87 3.78
C HIS A 164 1.35 5.57 2.72
N ARG A 165 0.53 4.81 1.99
CA ARG A 165 -0.38 5.33 0.95
C ARG A 165 -1.74 5.64 1.54
N PHE A 166 -2.23 6.84 1.24
CA PHE A 166 -3.57 7.33 1.53
C PHE A 166 -4.23 7.67 0.19
N MET A 167 -5.21 6.87 -0.20
CA MET A 167 -5.87 7.02 -1.50
C MET A 167 -6.81 8.23 -1.52
N ASP A 168 -6.78 9.01 -2.61
CA ASP A 168 -7.65 10.18 -2.80
C ASP A 168 -7.62 11.20 -1.65
N ALA A 169 -6.54 11.22 -0.87
CA ALA A 169 -6.48 11.92 0.41
C ALA A 169 -6.44 13.46 0.26
N VAL A 170 -5.88 13.95 -0.85
CA VAL A 170 -5.61 15.37 -1.07
C VAL A 170 -6.40 15.87 -2.29
N PRO A 171 -7.28 16.86 -2.18
CA PRO A 171 -7.94 17.44 -3.34
C PRO A 171 -6.93 17.99 -4.34
N PHE A 172 -7.17 17.82 -5.64
CA PHE A 172 -6.23 18.24 -6.68
C PHE A 172 -5.81 19.72 -6.56
N GLY A 173 -6.75 20.61 -6.22
CA GLY A 173 -6.48 22.04 -6.01
C GLY A 173 -5.72 22.37 -4.72
N ALA A 174 -5.75 21.50 -3.71
CA ALA A 174 -5.14 21.75 -2.40
C ALA A 174 -3.60 21.61 -2.40
N SER A 175 -3.03 20.97 -3.43
CA SER A 175 -1.58 20.85 -3.59
C SER A 175 -0.87 22.20 -3.82
N HIS A 176 -1.61 23.29 -4.07
CA HIS A 176 -1.08 24.61 -4.45
C HIS A 176 -1.19 25.63 -3.31
N THR A 177 -0.47 25.43 -2.21
CA THR A 177 -0.38 26.49 -1.17
C THR A 177 0.48 27.69 -1.61
N ASP A 178 1.24 27.58 -2.69
CA ASP A 178 2.30 28.55 -3.02
C ASP A 178 2.04 29.39 -4.28
N THR A 179 0.96 29.16 -5.03
CA THR A 179 0.69 29.92 -6.26
C THR A 179 -0.77 30.36 -6.36
N VAL A 180 -0.94 31.67 -6.15
CA VAL A 180 -2.15 32.50 -6.14
C VAL A 180 -2.85 32.56 -7.51
N HIS A 181 -3.16 31.42 -8.13
CA HIS A 181 -4.01 31.41 -9.31
C HIS A 181 -5.26 30.57 -9.04
N ASP A 182 -6.01 31.04 -8.04
CA ASP A 182 -7.43 30.76 -7.83
C ASP A 182 -8.29 31.47 -8.90
N ASP A 183 -7.78 31.52 -10.14
CA ASP A 183 -8.56 31.93 -11.28
C ASP A 183 -9.58 30.81 -11.48
N ALA A 184 -10.82 31.06 -11.05
CA ALA A 184 -12.03 30.33 -11.42
C ALA A 184 -12.23 30.23 -12.96
N SER A 185 -11.24 30.59 -13.77
CA SER A 185 -11.14 30.50 -15.22
C SER A 185 -10.43 29.24 -15.74
N SER A 186 -10.18 28.21 -14.90
CA SER A 186 -9.86 26.88 -15.47
C SER A 186 -10.99 26.51 -16.44
N CYS A 187 -10.60 26.33 -17.71
CA CYS A 187 -11.50 26.18 -18.85
C CYS A 187 -12.42 24.99 -18.61
N ALA A 188 -13.67 25.05 -19.08
CA ALA A 188 -14.65 24.00 -18.81
C ALA A 188 -14.16 22.57 -19.18
N TRP A 189 -13.36 22.46 -20.25
CA TRP A 189 -12.79 21.18 -20.70
C TRP A 189 -11.75 20.61 -19.73
N GLU A 190 -11.05 21.45 -18.97
CA GLU A 190 -10.01 21.04 -18.04
C GLU A 190 -10.64 20.45 -16.77
N ARG A 191 -11.71 21.06 -16.25
CA ARG A 191 -12.42 20.58 -15.05
C ARG A 191 -12.97 19.16 -15.20
N THR A 192 -13.39 18.77 -16.40
CA THR A 192 -13.91 17.42 -16.65
C THR A 192 -12.82 16.36 -16.76
N ARG A 193 -11.56 16.76 -16.95
CA ARG A 193 -10.43 15.85 -17.20
C ARG A 193 -9.44 15.79 -16.05
N LEU A 194 -9.42 16.78 -15.16
CA LEU A 194 -8.57 16.76 -13.99
C LEU A 194 -9.10 15.77 -12.95
N PRO A 195 -8.20 15.05 -12.24
CA PRO A 195 -8.61 14.15 -11.19
C PRO A 195 -9.19 14.96 -10.03
N ARG A 196 -10.10 14.35 -9.27
CA ARG A 196 -10.74 15.03 -8.12
C ARG A 196 -9.79 15.13 -6.94
N ALA A 197 -8.96 14.10 -6.76
CA ALA A 197 -8.03 13.99 -5.66
C ALA A 197 -6.69 13.37 -6.12
N LEU A 198 -5.72 13.42 -5.23
CA LEU A 198 -4.38 12.90 -5.35
C LEU A 198 -4.19 11.86 -4.25
N ASP A 199 -3.51 10.77 -4.59
CA ASP A 199 -2.94 9.85 -3.62
C ASP A 199 -1.79 10.53 -2.88
N LEU A 200 -1.76 10.36 -1.57
CA LEU A 200 -0.68 10.83 -0.70
C LEU A 200 0.15 9.63 -0.22
N TYR A 201 1.45 9.68 -0.45
CA TYR A 201 2.41 8.76 0.15
C TYR A 201 3.19 9.54 1.21
N ALA A 202 2.96 9.29 2.49
CA ALA A 202 3.61 10.03 3.57
C ALA A 202 4.60 9.15 4.33
N CYS A 203 5.81 9.65 4.56
CA CYS A 203 6.79 8.99 5.41
C CYS A 203 6.29 8.99 6.87
N CYS A 204 6.40 7.87 7.58
CA CYS A 204 5.98 7.79 8.99
C CYS A 204 6.94 8.51 9.95
N VAL A 205 8.17 8.78 9.53
CA VAL A 205 9.23 9.34 10.40
C VAL A 205 9.47 10.83 10.19
N CYS A 206 9.43 11.28 8.94
CA CYS A 206 9.75 12.67 8.60
C CYS A 206 8.65 13.29 7.74
N SER A 207 8.81 14.57 7.42
CA SER A 207 7.85 15.34 6.64
C SER A 207 7.91 15.11 5.11
N THR A 208 8.67 14.11 4.65
CA THR A 208 8.75 13.76 3.23
C THR A 208 7.49 13.06 2.78
N HIS A 209 6.90 13.55 1.68
CA HIS A 209 5.71 12.97 1.08
C HIS A 209 5.72 13.06 -0.44
N VAL A 210 4.93 12.19 -1.08
CA VAL A 210 4.71 12.16 -2.52
C VAL A 210 3.23 12.32 -2.80
N LEU A 211 2.89 13.24 -3.70
CA LEU A 211 1.54 13.38 -4.24
C LEU A 211 1.51 12.81 -5.64
N VAL A 212 0.51 11.98 -5.93
CA VAL A 212 0.36 11.30 -7.21
C VAL A 212 -1.08 11.40 -7.68
N SER A 213 -1.30 11.88 -8.90
CA SER A 213 -2.63 11.88 -9.50
C SER A 213 -2.90 10.59 -10.27
N GLU A 214 -4.18 10.32 -10.54
CA GLU A 214 -4.55 9.44 -11.66
C GLU A 214 -4.04 10.01 -13.00
N ARG A 215 -4.12 9.20 -14.06
CA ARG A 215 -3.72 9.61 -15.41
C ARG A 215 -4.68 10.67 -15.94
N ILE A 216 -4.15 11.84 -16.28
CA ILE A 216 -4.85 12.93 -16.95
C ILE A 216 -4.70 12.71 -18.46
N PRO A 217 -5.78 12.42 -19.20
CA PRO A 217 -5.67 12.13 -20.63
C PRO A 217 -5.10 13.34 -21.38
N GLY A 218 -4.28 13.07 -22.40
CA GLY A 218 -3.84 14.08 -23.35
C GLY A 218 -5.03 14.68 -24.11
N ILE A 219 -4.78 15.78 -24.81
CA ILE A 219 -5.75 16.41 -25.69
C ILE A 219 -6.17 15.42 -26.78
N ILE A 220 -5.21 14.78 -27.44
CA ILE A 220 -5.43 13.76 -28.45
C ILE A 220 -5.47 12.38 -27.77
N PRO A 221 -6.56 11.61 -27.88
CA PRO A 221 -6.60 10.26 -27.34
C PRO A 221 -5.48 9.38 -27.89
N SER A 222 -4.84 8.58 -27.03
CA SER A 222 -3.73 7.69 -27.43
C SER A 222 -4.13 6.72 -28.55
N GLU A 223 -5.39 6.27 -28.55
CA GLU A 223 -5.92 5.35 -29.54
C GLU A 223 -5.90 5.94 -30.95
N LEU A 224 -6.01 7.27 -31.09
CA LEU A 224 -5.91 7.93 -32.39
C LEU A 224 -4.46 7.99 -32.88
N LEU A 225 -3.48 8.15 -31.99
CA LEU A 225 -2.06 8.12 -32.35
C LEU A 225 -1.60 6.72 -32.73
N ASP A 226 -2.07 5.69 -32.02
CA ASP A 226 -1.80 4.30 -32.36
C ASP A 226 -2.43 3.91 -33.71
N LYS A 227 -3.68 4.34 -33.96
CA LYS A 227 -4.32 4.16 -35.27
C LYS A 227 -3.57 4.90 -36.37
N LEU A 228 -3.12 6.14 -36.13
CA LEU A 228 -2.33 6.90 -37.09
C LEU A 228 -1.04 6.15 -37.43
N ARG A 229 -0.35 5.63 -36.42
CA ARG A 229 0.86 4.80 -36.59
C ARG A 229 0.57 3.55 -37.43
N ALA A 230 -0.48 2.81 -37.11
CA ALA A 230 -0.89 1.61 -37.85
C ALA A 230 -1.24 1.92 -39.32
N GLU A 231 -1.98 3.00 -39.57
CA GLU A 231 -2.32 3.46 -40.91
C GLU A 231 -1.08 3.90 -41.71
N ARG A 232 -0.13 4.60 -41.08
CA ARG A 232 1.14 4.97 -41.74
C ARG A 232 2.02 3.74 -42.03
N ALA A 233 1.94 2.70 -41.21
CA ALA A 233 2.61 1.43 -41.44
C ALA A 233 2.00 0.67 -42.61
N ALA A 234 0.66 0.61 -42.67
CA ALA A 234 -0.09 -0.05 -43.76
C ALA A 234 -0.07 0.72 -45.08
N PHE A 235 0.27 2.02 -45.05
CA PHE A 235 0.34 2.82 -46.27
C PHE A 235 1.33 2.20 -47.28
N PRO A 236 0.93 1.99 -48.55
CA PRO A 236 1.75 1.33 -49.55
C PRO A 236 3.15 1.94 -49.59
N LYS A 237 4.19 1.09 -49.71
CA LYS A 237 5.58 1.55 -49.84
C LYS A 237 5.62 2.56 -50.99
N THR A 238 5.77 3.83 -50.65
CA THR A 238 5.97 4.87 -51.66
C THR A 238 7.28 4.57 -52.37
N LYS A 239 7.43 5.09 -53.59
CA LYS A 239 8.63 4.90 -54.44
C LYS A 239 9.95 5.38 -53.78
N ALA A 240 9.91 5.99 -52.59
CA ALA A 240 10.98 6.79 -52.00
C ALA A 240 11.75 6.11 -50.85
N GLY A 241 11.58 4.81 -50.60
CA GLY A 241 12.43 4.09 -49.62
C GLY A 241 12.30 4.54 -48.15
N HIS A 242 11.34 5.40 -47.81
CA HIS A 242 11.11 5.85 -46.43
C HIS A 242 10.68 4.69 -45.52
N SER A 243 11.27 4.63 -44.33
CA SER A 243 10.86 3.70 -43.28
C SER A 243 9.41 3.98 -42.83
N VAL A 244 8.82 3.03 -42.10
CA VAL A 244 7.50 3.23 -41.49
C VAL A 244 7.56 4.38 -40.49
N GLU A 245 8.63 4.41 -39.70
CA GLU A 245 8.89 5.39 -38.66
C GLU A 245 9.05 6.79 -39.24
N ASP A 246 9.74 6.94 -40.39
CA ASP A 246 9.83 8.20 -41.13
C ASP A 246 8.46 8.74 -41.55
N ARG A 247 7.53 7.86 -41.94
CA ARG A 247 6.17 8.27 -42.35
C ARG A 247 5.34 8.75 -41.16
N VAL A 248 5.47 8.09 -40.01
CA VAL A 248 4.83 8.50 -38.76
C VAL A 248 5.36 9.87 -38.32
N VAL A 249 6.68 10.03 -38.28
CA VAL A 249 7.34 11.31 -37.98
C VAL A 249 6.85 12.40 -38.92
N ARG A 250 6.84 12.16 -40.23
CA ARG A 250 6.39 13.14 -41.24
C ARG A 250 4.92 13.56 -41.04
N ALA A 251 4.05 12.62 -40.69
CA ALA A 251 2.64 12.91 -40.42
C ALA A 251 2.49 13.83 -39.20
N LEU A 252 3.16 13.50 -38.10
CA LEU A 252 3.12 14.28 -36.85
C LEU A 252 3.77 15.65 -37.01
N GLU A 253 4.93 15.75 -37.67
CA GLU A 253 5.56 17.03 -37.97
C GLU A 253 4.63 17.95 -38.77
N THR A 254 3.85 17.39 -39.69
CA THR A 254 2.90 18.16 -40.48
C THR A 254 1.71 18.62 -39.63
N ILE A 255 1.16 17.77 -38.76
CA ILE A 255 0.10 18.15 -37.81
C ILE A 255 0.61 19.24 -36.85
N ILE A 256 1.79 19.05 -36.26
CA ILE A 256 2.46 20.01 -35.38
C ILE A 256 2.66 21.34 -36.11
N SER A 257 3.12 21.32 -37.36
CA SER A 257 3.32 22.53 -38.16
C SER A 257 2.02 23.28 -38.42
N ILE A 258 0.91 22.56 -38.68
CA ILE A 258 -0.42 23.16 -38.84
C ILE A 258 -0.85 23.85 -37.54
N VAL A 259 -0.76 23.17 -36.39
CA VAL A 259 -1.09 23.75 -35.08
C VAL A 259 -0.19 24.96 -34.76
N GLN A 260 1.11 24.84 -35.05
CA GLN A 260 2.09 25.91 -34.85
C GLN A 260 1.79 27.14 -35.73
N ASN A 261 1.35 26.95 -36.97
CA ASN A 261 0.95 28.06 -37.84
C ASN A 261 -0.29 28.80 -37.31
N VAL A 262 -1.23 28.09 -36.69
CA VAL A 262 -2.39 28.72 -36.03
C VAL A 262 -1.95 29.51 -34.80
N LEU A 263 -1.14 28.91 -33.92
CA LEU A 263 -0.74 29.48 -32.63
C LEU A 263 0.19 30.71 -32.77
N TRP A 264 1.17 30.68 -33.68
CA TRP A 264 2.19 31.73 -33.79
C TRP A 264 2.00 32.67 -34.98
N ARG A 265 1.47 32.17 -36.09
CA ARG A 265 1.30 32.99 -37.30
C ARG A 265 -0.13 33.50 -37.46
N GLY A 266 -1.07 33.02 -36.64
CA GLY A 266 -2.48 33.40 -36.76
C GLY A 266 -3.11 33.00 -38.07
N ILE A 267 -2.55 31.98 -38.74
CA ILE A 267 -3.05 31.54 -40.03
C ILE A 267 -4.41 30.88 -39.80
N THR A 268 -5.47 31.61 -40.14
CA THR A 268 -6.86 31.15 -40.13
C THR A 268 -7.34 30.73 -41.52
N MET A 269 -6.41 30.61 -42.48
CA MET A 269 -6.73 30.20 -43.84
C MET A 269 -7.08 28.72 -43.89
N ASP A 270 -8.10 28.43 -44.69
CA ASP A 270 -8.55 27.10 -45.04
C ASP A 270 -7.43 26.26 -45.70
N ILE A 271 -7.17 25.08 -45.16
CA ILE A 271 -6.12 24.16 -45.64
C ILE A 271 -6.75 23.12 -46.57
N ARG A 272 -6.30 23.02 -47.81
CA ARG A 272 -6.79 22.00 -48.76
C ARG A 272 -6.28 20.60 -48.36
N ASN A 273 -7.17 19.75 -47.86
CA ASN A 273 -6.84 18.39 -47.36
C ASN A 273 -6.82 17.31 -48.46
N ASN A 274 -7.41 17.60 -49.64
CA ASN A 274 -7.45 16.69 -50.80
C ASN A 274 -6.17 16.76 -51.69
N THR A 275 -5.20 17.61 -51.34
CA THR A 275 -3.95 17.68 -52.11
C THR A 275 -3.14 16.39 -51.99
N SER A 276 -2.45 16.00 -53.06
CA SER A 276 -1.56 14.82 -53.05
C SER A 276 -0.52 14.90 -51.94
N ASN A 277 0.04 16.08 -51.69
CA ASN A 277 1.02 16.33 -50.64
C ASN A 277 0.44 16.13 -49.24
N PHE A 278 -0.79 16.59 -48.97
CA PHE A 278 -1.44 16.37 -47.66
C PHE A 278 -1.74 14.88 -47.45
N ARG A 279 -2.29 14.21 -48.47
CA ARG A 279 -2.59 12.76 -48.45
C ARG A 279 -1.34 11.91 -48.24
N GLU A 280 -0.22 12.28 -48.86
CA GLU A 280 1.05 11.58 -48.71
C GLU A 280 1.67 11.82 -47.32
N ARG A 281 1.65 13.07 -46.82
CA ARG A 281 2.27 13.44 -45.54
C ARG A 281 1.51 12.93 -44.33
N VAL A 282 0.21 13.25 -44.26
CA VAL A 282 -0.62 13.00 -43.08
C VAL A 282 -1.59 11.85 -43.33
N GLY A 283 -2.17 11.80 -44.53
CA GLY A 283 -3.27 10.89 -44.86
C GLY A 283 -4.62 11.60 -44.94
N HIS A 284 -5.59 10.89 -45.51
CA HIS A 284 -6.99 11.29 -45.58
C HIS A 284 -7.85 10.14 -45.08
N THR A 285 -7.72 9.85 -43.78
CA THR A 285 -8.36 8.73 -43.08
C THR A 285 -9.30 9.24 -41.99
N PRO A 286 -10.28 8.43 -41.54
CA PRO A 286 -11.13 8.79 -40.42
C PRO A 286 -10.35 9.11 -39.14
N THR A 287 -9.19 8.47 -38.93
CA THR A 287 -8.30 8.75 -37.79
C THR A 287 -7.73 10.17 -37.85
N VAL A 288 -7.20 10.58 -39.00
CA VAL A 288 -6.69 11.96 -39.19
C VAL A 288 -7.80 12.98 -39.00
N HIS A 289 -9.00 12.68 -39.51
CA HIS A 289 -10.19 13.52 -39.31
C HIS A 289 -10.49 13.69 -37.81
N ALA A 290 -10.58 12.60 -37.06
CA ALA A 290 -10.84 12.63 -35.61
C ALA A 290 -9.74 13.38 -34.82
N ILE A 291 -8.47 13.28 -35.23
CA ILE A 291 -7.38 14.05 -34.60
C ILE A 291 -7.61 15.54 -34.79
N PHE A 292 -7.93 15.98 -36.01
CA PHE A 292 -8.16 17.41 -36.28
C PHE A 292 -9.45 17.93 -35.63
N GLU A 293 -10.53 17.16 -35.60
CA GLU A 293 -11.74 17.50 -34.85
C GLU A 293 -11.45 17.65 -33.35
N THR A 294 -10.65 16.74 -32.77
CA THR A 294 -10.19 16.84 -31.39
C THR A 294 -9.43 18.14 -31.15
N LEU A 295 -8.61 18.57 -32.12
CA LEU A 295 -7.90 19.85 -32.13
C LEU A 295 -8.79 21.06 -32.44
N GLN A 296 -10.13 20.90 -32.47
CA GLN A 296 -11.11 21.95 -32.78
C GLN A 296 -11.03 22.50 -34.22
N PHE A 297 -10.37 21.80 -35.14
CA PHE A 297 -10.46 22.12 -36.55
C PHE A 297 -11.77 21.58 -37.13
N LYS A 298 -12.39 22.31 -38.04
CA LYS A 298 -13.57 21.82 -38.77
C LYS A 298 -13.11 21.17 -40.06
N TRP A 299 -13.52 19.93 -40.26
CA TRP A 299 -13.23 19.20 -41.48
C TRP A 299 -14.44 19.25 -42.41
N GLU A 300 -14.27 19.90 -43.55
CA GLU A 300 -15.24 19.94 -44.64
C GLU A 300 -14.64 19.20 -45.85
N SER A 301 -15.47 18.76 -46.79
CA SER A 301 -15.14 17.74 -47.81
C SER A 301 -13.72 17.82 -48.38
N ASP A 302 -13.25 19.01 -48.75
CA ASP A 302 -11.90 19.23 -49.30
C ASP A 302 -11.06 20.25 -48.50
N VAL A 303 -11.57 20.69 -47.35
CA VAL A 303 -11.04 21.84 -46.61
C VAL A 303 -11.00 21.56 -45.11
N LEU A 304 -9.83 21.77 -44.52
CA LEU A 304 -9.61 21.78 -43.09
C LEU A 304 -9.57 23.23 -42.61
N ARG A 305 -10.58 23.66 -41.86
CA ARG A 305 -10.69 25.03 -41.31
C ARG A 305 -10.09 25.09 -39.90
N PRO A 306 -9.11 25.98 -39.65
CA PRO A 306 -8.61 26.24 -38.30
C PRO A 306 -9.69 26.78 -37.34
N PRO A 307 -9.55 26.57 -36.02
CA PRO A 307 -10.41 27.23 -35.04
C PRO A 307 -10.26 28.76 -35.11
N ASP A 308 -11.35 29.49 -34.82
CA ASP A 308 -11.36 30.96 -34.87
C ASP A 308 -10.58 31.55 -33.69
N MET A 309 -9.36 32.02 -33.98
CA MET A 309 -8.46 32.66 -33.01
C MET A 309 -8.59 34.20 -32.99
N ARG A 310 -9.56 34.78 -33.71
CA ARG A 310 -9.71 36.24 -33.82
C ARG A 310 -10.19 36.85 -32.50
N PRO A 311 -9.73 38.06 -32.14
CA PRO A 311 -10.27 38.80 -31.00
C PRO A 311 -11.72 39.21 -31.29
N ARG A 312 -12.69 38.38 -30.88
CA ARG A 312 -14.09 38.81 -30.71
C ARG A 312 -14.27 39.37 -29.29
N SER A 313 -15.39 40.02 -29.02
CA SER A 313 -15.73 40.60 -27.70
C SER A 313 -15.63 39.64 -26.50
N ASN A 314 -15.55 38.32 -26.74
CA ASN A 314 -15.33 37.31 -25.71
C ASN A 314 -13.86 36.82 -25.69
N ASN A 315 -12.99 37.58 -25.04
CA ASN A 315 -11.57 37.24 -24.86
C ASN A 315 -11.34 35.89 -24.15
N GLY A 316 -12.34 35.39 -23.38
CA GLY A 316 -12.28 34.12 -22.67
C GLY A 316 -12.12 32.95 -23.64
N ALA A 317 -13.10 32.72 -24.52
CA ALA A 317 -13.11 31.57 -25.44
C ALA A 317 -11.85 31.48 -26.31
N ARG A 318 -11.31 32.63 -26.76
CA ARG A 318 -10.04 32.67 -27.50
C ARG A 318 -8.88 32.16 -26.66
N ARG A 319 -8.79 32.60 -25.41
CA ARG A 319 -7.73 32.18 -24.49
C ARG A 319 -7.84 30.68 -24.22
N GLU A 320 -9.06 30.15 -24.06
CA GLU A 320 -9.27 28.71 -23.86
C GLU A 320 -8.79 27.89 -25.06
N ILE A 321 -9.15 28.28 -26.30
CA ILE A 321 -8.69 27.60 -27.52
C ILE A 321 -7.17 27.71 -27.66
N LYS A 322 -6.58 28.88 -27.37
CA LYS A 322 -5.12 29.07 -27.40
C LYS A 322 -4.42 28.09 -26.45
N THR A 323 -4.85 28.05 -25.19
CA THR A 323 -4.30 27.16 -24.17
C THR A 323 -4.47 25.69 -24.56
N PHE A 324 -5.64 25.31 -25.08
CA PHE A 324 -5.94 23.97 -25.55
C PHE A 324 -5.00 23.52 -26.68
N LEU A 325 -4.87 24.34 -27.73
CA LEU A 325 -3.96 24.06 -28.84
C LEU A 325 -2.51 24.04 -28.41
N LEU A 326 -2.12 24.93 -27.49
CA LEU A 326 -0.75 25.01 -26.99
C LEU A 326 -0.38 23.74 -26.21
N ARG A 327 -1.28 23.24 -25.36
CA ARG A 327 -1.13 21.96 -24.68
C ARG A 327 -1.00 20.81 -25.67
N ALA A 328 -1.89 20.74 -26.67
CA ALA A 328 -1.83 19.71 -27.70
C ALA A 328 -0.51 19.75 -28.48
N TRP A 329 0.01 20.95 -28.76
CA TRP A 329 1.30 21.13 -29.40
C TRP A 329 2.45 20.62 -28.52
N VAL A 330 2.43 20.90 -27.22
CA VAL A 330 3.42 20.39 -26.25
C VAL A 330 3.37 18.86 -26.20
N GLU A 331 2.18 18.27 -26.10
CA GLU A 331 1.97 16.82 -26.04
C GLU A 331 2.45 16.11 -27.33
N LEU A 332 2.09 16.63 -28.51
CA LEU A 332 2.53 16.09 -29.79
C LEU A 332 4.05 16.15 -29.95
N ARG A 333 4.67 17.25 -29.50
CA ARG A 333 6.13 17.42 -29.55
C ARG A 333 6.83 16.48 -28.57
N ALA A 334 6.33 16.35 -27.34
CA ALA A 334 6.86 15.41 -26.35
C ALA A 334 6.76 13.96 -26.86
N TRP A 335 5.61 13.59 -27.42
CA TRP A 335 5.42 12.28 -28.05
C TRP A 335 6.39 12.07 -29.22
N LEU A 336 6.57 13.07 -30.09
CA LEU A 336 7.50 12.96 -31.22
C LEU A 336 8.95 12.81 -30.78
N GLY A 337 9.38 13.54 -29.74
CA GLY A 337 10.72 13.43 -29.16
C GLY A 337 11.01 12.03 -28.65
N GLU A 338 10.10 11.47 -27.85
CA GLU A 338 10.22 10.11 -27.32
C GLU A 338 10.15 9.04 -28.42
N TYR A 339 9.27 9.22 -29.42
CA TYR A 339 9.22 8.33 -30.58
C TYR A 339 10.54 8.33 -31.35
N ARG A 340 11.16 9.50 -31.55
CA ARG A 340 12.49 9.62 -32.16
C ARG A 340 13.57 9.00 -31.29
N ALA A 341 13.52 9.13 -29.96
CA ALA A 341 14.49 8.48 -29.07
C ALA A 341 14.44 6.95 -29.21
N ARG A 342 13.24 6.36 -29.31
CA ARG A 342 13.05 4.90 -29.46
C ARG A 342 13.39 4.38 -30.86
N TYR A 343 13.15 5.16 -31.90
CA TYR A 343 13.25 4.72 -33.29
C TYR A 343 14.27 5.48 -34.14
N GLY A 344 15.13 6.29 -33.52
CA GLY A 344 15.99 7.26 -34.21
C GLY A 344 16.93 6.64 -35.25
N SER A 345 17.39 5.40 -35.03
CA SER A 345 18.20 4.66 -36.01
C SER A 345 17.49 4.37 -37.33
N ARG A 346 16.16 4.46 -37.38
CA ARG A 346 15.32 4.23 -38.56
C ARG A 346 14.76 5.51 -39.17
N VAL A 347 14.94 6.65 -38.50
CA VAL A 347 14.42 7.95 -38.93
C VAL A 347 15.56 8.73 -39.57
N GLN A 348 15.52 8.94 -40.88
CA GLN A 348 16.58 9.63 -41.62
C GLN A 348 16.36 11.15 -41.70
N ARG A 349 15.23 11.65 -41.17
CA ARG A 349 14.90 13.08 -41.22
C ARG A 349 15.68 13.87 -40.19
N PRO A 350 16.18 15.08 -40.56
CA PRO A 350 16.76 16.00 -39.59
C PRO A 350 15.75 16.27 -38.47
N GLU A 351 16.27 16.44 -37.26
CA GLU A 351 15.45 16.77 -36.11
C GLU A 351 14.91 18.19 -36.24
N LEU A 352 13.62 18.37 -35.97
CA LEU A 352 13.09 19.71 -35.76
C LEU A 352 13.77 20.30 -34.51
N PRO A 353 13.92 21.62 -34.43
CA PRO A 353 14.43 22.25 -33.21
C PRO A 353 13.64 21.73 -31.98
N PRO A 354 14.32 21.29 -30.93
CA PRO A 354 13.71 20.66 -29.77
C PRO A 354 13.09 21.72 -28.85
N PHE A 355 12.01 22.35 -29.30
CA PHE A 355 11.26 23.33 -28.49
C PHE A 355 10.57 22.70 -27.28
N VAL A 356 10.45 21.36 -27.27
CA VAL A 356 9.94 20.59 -26.13
C VAL A 356 10.92 19.47 -25.89
N ILE A 357 11.53 19.48 -24.73
CA ILE A 357 12.55 18.52 -24.30
C ILE A 357 11.91 17.58 -23.28
N THR A 358 11.97 16.29 -23.56
CA THR A 358 11.59 15.22 -22.63
C THR A 358 12.84 14.69 -21.96
N GLN A 359 12.80 14.54 -20.64
CA GLN A 359 13.87 13.92 -19.85
C GLN A 359 13.26 12.80 -19.01
N ASP A 360 13.90 11.63 -18.97
CA ASP A 360 13.49 10.55 -18.07
C ASP A 360 13.48 11.06 -16.63
N ALA A 361 12.30 11.02 -16.00
CA ALA A 361 12.12 11.51 -14.65
C ALA A 361 12.27 10.40 -13.60
N THR A 362 12.49 9.14 -14.01
CA THR A 362 12.76 8.01 -13.12
C THR A 362 13.92 8.27 -12.14
N PRO A 363 15.11 8.68 -12.61
CA PRO A 363 16.23 8.92 -11.69
C PRO A 363 15.98 10.10 -10.75
N LEU A 364 15.22 11.11 -11.20
CA LEU A 364 14.88 12.29 -10.39
C LEU A 364 13.95 11.91 -9.24
N ILE A 365 12.91 11.12 -9.52
CA ILE A 365 11.95 10.66 -8.52
C ILE A 365 12.62 9.67 -7.56
N GLU A 366 13.34 8.68 -8.09
CA GLU A 366 14.06 7.71 -7.27
C GLU A 366 15.02 8.39 -6.30
N SER A 367 15.80 9.37 -6.77
CA SER A 367 16.69 10.15 -5.91
C SER A 367 15.93 10.95 -4.84
N ALA A 368 14.82 11.59 -5.23
CA ALA A 368 14.03 12.43 -4.35
C ALA A 368 13.32 11.65 -3.22
N ILE A 369 12.92 10.41 -3.47
CA ILE A 369 12.25 9.56 -2.46
C ILE A 369 13.22 8.65 -1.69
N GLY A 370 14.52 8.65 -2.02
CA GLY A 370 15.50 7.78 -1.36
C GLY A 370 15.67 6.39 -1.98
N ALA A 371 15.17 6.17 -3.20
CA ALA A 371 15.16 4.88 -3.88
C ALA A 371 16.32 4.68 -4.86
N ALA A 372 17.14 5.71 -5.13
CA ALA A 372 18.18 5.63 -6.15
C ALA A 372 19.22 4.56 -5.80
N LYS A 373 19.84 3.96 -6.82
CA LYS A 373 20.77 2.83 -6.65
C LYS A 373 21.96 3.13 -5.75
N PHE A 374 22.39 4.39 -5.67
CA PHE A 374 23.48 4.82 -4.78
C PHE A 374 23.01 5.07 -3.34
N GLN A 375 21.70 5.26 -3.10
CA GLN A 375 21.11 5.38 -1.77
C GLN A 375 20.75 3.99 -1.21
N ILE A 376 20.19 3.12 -2.05
CA ILE A 376 19.83 1.74 -1.70
C ILE A 376 20.40 0.81 -2.77
N PRO A 377 21.52 0.12 -2.47
CA PRO A 377 22.16 -0.82 -3.40
C PRO A 377 21.17 -1.86 -3.91
N ARG A 378 21.19 -2.10 -5.23
CA ARG A 378 20.43 -3.17 -5.87
C ARG A 378 21.27 -4.44 -5.95
N ARG A 379 20.70 -5.58 -5.58
CA ARG A 379 21.31 -6.91 -5.73
C ARG A 379 20.49 -7.74 -6.70
N ALA A 380 21.16 -8.60 -7.46
CA ALA A 380 20.44 -9.60 -8.24
C ALA A 380 19.78 -10.58 -7.25
N PRO A 381 18.50 -10.94 -7.43
CA PRO A 381 17.88 -11.98 -6.63
C PRO A 381 18.65 -13.31 -6.81
N PRO A 382 18.74 -14.17 -5.78
CA PRO A 382 19.31 -15.50 -5.93
C PRO A 382 18.50 -16.27 -6.99
N GLY A 383 19.17 -17.09 -7.80
CA GLY A 383 18.59 -17.60 -9.07
C GLY A 383 17.16 -18.15 -9.00
N GLU A 384 16.83 -18.93 -7.98
CA GLU A 384 15.49 -19.53 -7.81
C GLU A 384 14.43 -18.56 -7.25
N ALA A 385 14.83 -17.43 -6.66
CA ALA A 385 13.91 -16.47 -6.06
C ALA A 385 13.03 -15.74 -7.09
N LEU A 386 13.43 -15.74 -8.36
CA LEU A 386 12.63 -15.17 -9.47
C LEU A 386 11.31 -15.92 -9.72
N LEU A 387 11.17 -17.16 -9.23
CA LEU A 387 9.98 -17.99 -9.44
C LEU A 387 9.01 -17.96 -8.25
N GLN A 388 9.38 -17.31 -7.15
CA GLN A 388 8.60 -17.31 -5.91
C GLN A 388 7.63 -16.11 -5.84
N PRO A 389 6.51 -16.22 -5.09
CA PRO A 389 5.53 -15.14 -4.97
C PRO A 389 6.16 -13.84 -4.46
N GLU A 390 5.83 -12.71 -5.09
CA GLU A 390 6.29 -11.37 -4.71
C GLU A 390 5.76 -10.91 -3.33
N ASP A 391 4.78 -11.63 -2.78
CA ASP A 391 3.98 -11.22 -1.64
C ASP A 391 4.79 -10.96 -0.37
N CYS A 392 5.82 -11.77 -0.07
CA CYS A 392 6.63 -11.58 1.15
C CYS A 392 7.50 -10.32 1.08
N TRP A 393 8.00 -9.97 -0.10
CA TRP A 393 8.75 -8.73 -0.35
C TRP A 393 7.84 -7.52 -0.16
N ILE A 394 6.71 -7.52 -0.86
CA ILE A 394 5.73 -6.43 -0.84
C ILE A 394 5.19 -6.22 0.58
N ALA A 395 4.89 -7.30 1.30
CA ALA A 395 4.39 -7.25 2.66
C ALA A 395 5.37 -6.60 3.65
N LEU A 396 6.68 -6.79 3.46
CA LEU A 396 7.69 -6.10 4.26
C LEU A 396 8.02 -4.70 3.73
N GLY A 397 7.52 -4.32 2.56
CA GLY A 397 7.78 -3.03 1.94
C GLY A 397 9.04 -3.00 1.06
N LEU A 398 9.51 -4.17 0.60
CA LEU A 398 10.74 -4.37 -0.18
C LEU A 398 10.44 -4.75 -1.63
N THR A 399 11.46 -4.67 -2.48
CA THR A 399 11.47 -5.29 -3.82
C THR A 399 12.47 -6.45 -3.86
N GLN A 400 12.32 -7.36 -4.83
CA GLN A 400 13.21 -8.51 -5.00
C GLN A 400 14.68 -8.11 -5.24
N ASP A 401 14.92 -6.90 -5.77
CA ASP A 401 16.27 -6.38 -6.05
C ASP A 401 16.83 -5.50 -4.92
N THR A 402 16.11 -5.31 -3.81
CA THR A 402 16.56 -4.48 -2.67
C THR A 402 16.60 -5.22 -1.36
N PHE A 403 17.23 -6.38 -1.36
CA PHE A 403 17.40 -7.15 -0.14
C PHE A 403 18.85 -7.10 0.33
N SER A 404 19.04 -6.58 1.53
CA SER A 404 20.23 -6.74 2.33
C SER A 404 19.79 -7.06 3.76
N PRO A 405 20.59 -7.77 4.57
CA PRO A 405 20.19 -8.11 5.93
C PRO A 405 19.77 -6.90 6.77
N ASP A 406 20.50 -5.78 6.65
CA ASP A 406 20.18 -4.53 7.35
C ASP A 406 18.87 -3.90 6.85
N LEU A 407 18.62 -3.93 5.54
CA LEU A 407 17.42 -3.36 4.96
C LEU A 407 16.18 -4.22 5.28
N VAL A 408 16.33 -5.55 5.31
CA VAL A 408 15.28 -6.48 5.76
C VAL A 408 14.94 -6.24 7.23
N LYS A 409 15.96 -6.10 8.07
CA LYS A 409 15.78 -5.76 9.49
C LYS A 409 15.05 -4.43 9.66
N HIS A 410 15.47 -3.39 8.94
CA HIS A 410 14.83 -2.07 8.96
C HIS A 410 13.38 -2.16 8.47
N ALA A 411 13.13 -2.82 7.35
CA ALA A 411 11.80 -3.03 6.78
C ALA A 411 10.87 -3.68 7.80
N TYR A 412 11.29 -4.79 8.41
CA TYR A 412 10.54 -5.51 9.42
C TYR A 412 10.17 -4.63 10.62
N PHE A 413 11.14 -3.92 11.22
CA PHE A 413 10.85 -3.05 12.36
C PHE A 413 10.00 -1.84 12.00
N ALA A 414 10.16 -1.29 10.79
CA ALA A 414 9.31 -0.21 10.32
C ALA A 414 7.85 -0.68 10.19
N GLN A 415 7.61 -1.92 9.73
CA GLN A 415 6.28 -2.51 9.75
C GLN A 415 5.74 -2.69 11.17
N LEU A 416 6.53 -3.27 12.09
CA LEU A 416 6.09 -3.46 13.48
C LEU A 416 5.75 -2.13 14.18
N HIS A 417 6.51 -1.08 13.87
CA HIS A 417 6.28 0.25 14.43
C HIS A 417 4.99 0.88 13.90
N CYS A 418 4.76 0.77 12.59
CA CYS A 418 3.63 1.42 11.95
C CYS A 418 2.35 0.60 12.06
N ASP A 419 2.45 -0.72 12.17
CA ASP A 419 1.32 -1.64 12.18
C ASP A 419 1.56 -2.81 13.15
N PRO A 420 1.58 -2.54 14.46
CA PRO A 420 1.89 -3.54 15.48
C PRO A 420 0.86 -4.68 15.52
N LEU A 421 -0.41 -4.41 15.19
CA LEU A 421 -1.47 -5.43 15.19
C LEU A 421 -1.19 -6.58 14.20
N ARG A 422 -0.44 -6.31 13.13
CA ARG A 422 -0.04 -7.31 12.13
C ARG A 422 1.36 -7.89 12.35
N THR A 423 1.90 -7.77 13.56
CA THR A 423 3.21 -8.36 13.93
C THR A 423 3.37 -9.83 13.51
N PRO A 424 2.42 -10.75 13.78
CA PRO A 424 2.54 -12.17 13.36
C PRO A 424 2.62 -12.34 11.85
N PHE A 425 1.87 -11.51 11.12
CA PHE A 425 1.90 -11.50 9.66
C PHE A 425 3.29 -11.09 9.16
N TYR A 426 3.85 -9.97 9.63
CA TYR A 426 5.19 -9.54 9.22
C TYR A 426 6.28 -10.53 9.63
N PHE A 427 6.14 -11.17 10.80
CA PHE A 427 7.08 -12.19 11.26
C PHE A 427 7.04 -13.45 10.39
N MET A 428 5.84 -13.88 9.97
CA MET A 428 5.68 -14.94 8.99
C MET A 428 6.36 -14.56 7.65
N GLN A 429 6.17 -13.33 7.17
CA GLN A 429 6.80 -12.89 5.91
C GLN A 429 8.32 -12.81 6.03
N LEU A 430 8.86 -12.44 7.19
CA LEU A 430 10.31 -12.49 7.46
C LEU A 430 10.85 -13.93 7.38
N GLN A 431 10.12 -14.91 7.89
CA GLN A 431 10.49 -16.33 7.78
C GLN A 431 10.36 -16.86 6.35
N ASN A 432 9.35 -16.43 5.60
CA ASN A 432 9.21 -16.73 4.17
C ASN A 432 10.40 -16.16 3.39
N LEU A 433 10.77 -14.92 3.70
CA LEU A 433 11.91 -14.24 3.09
C LEU A 433 13.21 -14.99 3.33
N ARG A 434 13.45 -15.43 4.57
CA ARG A 434 14.60 -16.27 4.91
C ARG A 434 14.66 -17.51 4.02
N ARG A 435 13.54 -18.21 3.84
CA ARG A 435 13.48 -19.43 3.03
C ARG A 435 13.72 -19.21 1.54
N ILE A 436 13.34 -18.05 1.00
CA ILE A 436 13.39 -17.76 -0.44
C ILE A 436 14.69 -17.07 -0.83
N ALA A 437 15.15 -16.10 -0.03
CA ALA A 437 16.22 -15.17 -0.42
C ALA A 437 17.60 -15.57 0.10
N TYR A 438 17.67 -16.42 1.12
CA TYR A 438 18.91 -16.75 1.79
C TYR A 438 19.25 -18.21 1.54
N ASP A 439 20.28 -18.41 0.71
CA ASP A 439 20.84 -19.73 0.44
C ASP A 439 21.54 -20.26 1.70
N GLU A 440 21.19 -21.47 2.12
CA GLU A 440 21.87 -22.17 3.22
C GLU A 440 23.37 -22.36 2.93
N SER A 441 23.79 -22.29 1.65
CA SER A 441 25.19 -22.35 1.24
C SER A 441 26.00 -21.09 1.58
N ASN A 442 25.36 -19.94 1.85
CA ASN A 442 26.01 -18.69 2.23
C ASN A 442 25.61 -18.23 3.63
N PRO A 443 26.19 -18.81 4.70
CA PRO A 443 25.79 -18.54 6.08
C PRO A 443 26.08 -17.09 6.50
N THR A 444 27.10 -16.44 5.95
CA THR A 444 27.51 -15.09 6.38
C THR A 444 26.47 -14.02 6.06
N GLU A 445 25.78 -14.12 4.92
CA GLU A 445 24.69 -13.20 4.59
C GLU A 445 23.38 -13.56 5.32
N THR A 446 23.20 -14.84 5.64
CA THR A 446 21.98 -15.36 6.28
C THR A 446 21.95 -15.14 7.78
N GLU A 447 23.12 -15.13 8.43
CA GLU A 447 23.28 -15.07 9.89
C GLU A 447 22.55 -13.89 10.53
N PRO A 448 22.61 -12.63 10.02
CA PRO A 448 21.95 -11.51 10.69
C PRO A 448 20.42 -11.63 10.67
N VAL A 449 19.84 -12.14 9.58
CA VAL A 449 18.38 -12.36 9.49
C VAL A 449 17.95 -13.56 10.33
N GLN A 450 18.75 -14.63 10.35
CA GLN A 450 18.48 -15.78 11.22
C GLN A 450 18.56 -15.42 12.70
N ARG A 451 19.53 -14.58 13.08
CA ARG A 451 19.64 -14.04 14.43
C ARG A 451 18.45 -13.16 14.78
N LEU A 452 18.00 -12.30 13.86
CA LEU A 452 16.77 -11.51 14.05
C LEU A 452 15.55 -12.42 14.29
N ILE A 453 15.37 -13.47 13.49
CA ILE A 453 14.27 -14.43 13.68
C ILE A 453 14.39 -15.12 15.05
N TYR A 454 15.58 -15.54 15.44
CA TYR A 454 15.82 -16.13 16.75
C TYR A 454 15.47 -15.16 17.89
N ASP A 455 15.93 -13.91 17.82
CA ASP A 455 15.63 -12.87 18.81
C ASP A 455 14.11 -12.61 18.92
N GLU A 456 13.40 -12.60 17.79
CA GLU A 456 11.94 -12.47 17.77
C GLU A 456 11.24 -13.72 18.34
N ARG A 457 11.74 -14.94 18.10
CA ARG A 457 11.24 -16.16 18.74
C ARG A 457 11.41 -16.11 20.26
N VAL A 458 12.54 -15.60 20.75
CA VAL A 458 12.78 -15.39 22.19
C VAL A 458 11.79 -14.38 22.78
N ARG A 459 11.29 -13.43 21.97
CA ARG A 459 10.19 -12.52 22.32
C ARG A 459 8.79 -13.12 22.18
N ASN A 460 8.70 -14.44 22.01
CA ASN A 460 7.46 -15.18 21.79
C ASN A 460 6.68 -14.72 20.55
N ARG A 461 7.38 -14.24 19.50
CA ARG A 461 6.73 -14.05 18.20
C ARG A 461 6.38 -15.39 17.59
N TRP A 462 5.21 -15.41 16.96
CA TRP A 462 4.64 -16.60 16.36
C TRP A 462 4.13 -16.30 14.95
N ASP A 463 4.10 -17.33 14.12
CA ASP A 463 3.55 -17.31 12.77
C ASP A 463 2.29 -18.18 12.65
N ALA A 464 1.73 -18.30 11.45
CA ALA A 464 0.52 -19.09 11.21
C ALA A 464 0.68 -20.57 11.60
N ASN A 465 1.86 -21.18 11.40
CA ASN A 465 2.10 -22.58 11.78
C ASN A 465 2.11 -22.76 13.29
N ASP A 466 2.67 -21.78 14.02
CA ASP A 466 2.66 -21.77 15.48
C ASP A 466 1.23 -21.63 16.02
N LEU A 467 0.41 -20.77 15.41
CA LEU A 467 -1.01 -20.65 15.77
C LEU A 467 -1.75 -21.97 15.54
N HIS A 468 -1.52 -22.63 14.40
CA HIS A 468 -2.10 -23.96 14.14
C HIS A 468 -1.59 -25.02 15.12
N ALA A 469 -0.30 -24.99 15.49
CA ALA A 469 0.26 -25.88 16.50
C ALA A 469 -0.37 -25.64 17.87
N ALA A 470 -0.55 -24.37 18.25
CA ALA A 470 -1.19 -23.97 19.50
C ALA A 470 -2.64 -24.47 19.59
N VAL A 471 -3.41 -24.28 18.52
CA VAL A 471 -4.80 -24.78 18.41
C VAL A 471 -4.82 -26.31 18.54
N ARG A 472 -3.92 -27.03 17.86
CA ARG A 472 -3.80 -28.50 18.01
C ARG A 472 -3.40 -28.94 19.41
N ALA A 473 -2.48 -28.22 20.05
CA ALA A 473 -2.02 -28.54 21.40
C ALA A 473 -3.16 -28.49 22.43
N LEU A 474 -4.15 -27.61 22.22
CA LEU A 474 -5.39 -27.53 23.02
C LEU A 474 -6.43 -28.62 22.68
N GLY A 475 -6.10 -29.58 21.80
CA GLY A 475 -6.97 -30.70 21.46
C GLY A 475 -7.90 -30.45 20.27
N PHE A 476 -7.78 -29.29 19.60
CA PHE A 476 -8.50 -29.02 18.36
C PHE A 476 -7.74 -29.65 17.18
N ASN A 477 -7.92 -30.95 17.00
CA ASN A 477 -7.29 -31.68 15.90
C ASN A 477 -8.04 -31.42 14.58
N TYR A 478 -7.40 -30.66 13.68
CA TYR A 478 -7.77 -30.61 12.28
C TYR A 478 -7.29 -31.92 11.62
N ALA A 479 -8.10 -32.98 11.66
CA ALA A 479 -7.83 -34.18 10.87
C ALA A 479 -8.40 -33.94 9.44
N PRO A 480 -7.56 -33.71 8.42
CA PRO A 480 -8.05 -33.58 7.05
C PRO A 480 -8.65 -34.92 6.61
N GLY A 481 -9.98 -35.01 6.60
CA GLY A 481 -10.71 -36.19 6.10
C GLY A 481 -11.68 -36.87 7.07
N LEU A 482 -11.80 -36.44 8.33
CA LEU A 482 -12.87 -36.92 9.22
C LEU A 482 -14.00 -35.88 9.32
N HIS A 483 -15.24 -36.35 9.11
CA HIS A 483 -16.47 -35.55 9.16
C HIS A 483 -16.69 -34.87 10.52
N GLN A 484 -16.10 -33.70 10.71
CA GLN A 484 -16.55 -32.63 11.61
C GLN A 484 -16.82 -31.39 10.74
N THR A 485 -17.76 -31.51 9.79
CA THR A 485 -17.87 -30.61 8.64
C THR A 485 -18.41 -29.22 8.95
N LYS A 486 -19.07 -28.98 10.08
CA LYS A 486 -19.55 -27.63 10.43
C LYS A 486 -18.60 -26.89 11.37
N TYR A 487 -18.09 -27.58 12.39
CA TYR A 487 -17.26 -27.01 13.44
C TYR A 487 -15.86 -26.62 12.97
N LEU A 488 -15.22 -27.47 12.15
CA LEU A 488 -13.91 -27.15 11.56
C LEU A 488 -14.04 -26.13 10.41
N GLU A 489 -15.20 -26.04 9.77
CA GLU A 489 -15.48 -25.03 8.76
C GLU A 489 -15.70 -23.66 9.42
N ASP A 490 -16.38 -23.58 10.56
CA ASP A 490 -16.50 -22.36 11.36
C ASP A 490 -15.15 -21.91 11.97
N LEU A 491 -14.30 -22.85 12.43
CA LEU A 491 -12.93 -22.56 12.89
C LEU A 491 -11.99 -22.17 11.74
N ARG A 492 -12.14 -22.80 10.57
CA ARG A 492 -11.43 -22.39 9.34
C ARG A 492 -11.90 -21.00 8.92
N ILE A 493 -13.20 -20.74 8.89
CA ILE A 493 -13.74 -19.41 8.57
C ILE A 493 -13.24 -18.37 9.58
N ALA A 494 -13.24 -18.65 10.88
CA ALA A 494 -12.77 -17.72 11.90
C ALA A 494 -11.24 -17.46 11.85
N LEU A 495 -10.42 -18.48 11.58
CA LEU A 495 -8.95 -18.36 11.54
C LEU A 495 -8.40 -17.90 10.18
N ASP A 496 -9.12 -18.20 9.08
CA ASP A 496 -8.65 -18.01 7.69
C ASP A 496 -9.27 -16.74 7.07
N VAL A 497 -10.49 -16.34 7.46
CA VAL A 497 -11.15 -15.16 6.85
C VAL A 497 -10.50 -13.86 7.29
N ASP A 498 -10.03 -13.67 8.52
CA ASP A 498 -9.40 -12.39 8.93
C ASP A 498 -7.93 -12.26 8.50
N PHE A 499 -7.18 -13.36 8.44
CA PHE A 499 -5.77 -13.33 8.07
C PHE A 499 -5.57 -13.09 6.56
N PHE A 500 -6.45 -13.65 5.71
CA PHE A 500 -6.42 -13.42 4.26
C PHE A 500 -7.31 -12.26 3.77
N SER A 501 -8.38 -11.87 4.47
CA SER A 501 -9.19 -10.70 4.06
C SER A 501 -8.41 -9.38 4.16
N CYS A 502 -7.36 -9.31 4.99
CA CYS A 502 -6.43 -8.18 4.98
C CYS A 502 -5.66 -8.01 3.65
N LEU A 503 -5.71 -9.00 2.75
CA LEU A 503 -5.17 -8.93 1.38
C LEU A 503 -6.24 -8.55 0.33
N ILE A 504 -7.52 -8.46 0.71
CA ILE A 504 -8.63 -8.09 -0.19
C ILE A 504 -9.46 -6.97 0.48
N PRO A 505 -9.30 -5.70 0.09
CA PRO A 505 -9.86 -4.53 0.80
C PRO A 505 -11.40 -4.41 0.92
N ASN A 506 -12.20 -5.45 0.64
CA ASN A 506 -13.66 -5.34 0.50
C ASN A 506 -14.48 -6.55 1.01
N SER A 507 -13.96 -7.48 1.83
CA SER A 507 -14.82 -8.53 2.38
C SER A 507 -15.66 -8.01 3.55
N THR A 508 -16.97 -7.97 3.36
CA THR A 508 -17.98 -7.55 4.33
C THR A 508 -17.91 -8.32 5.65
N ASN A 509 -18.05 -7.58 6.76
CA ASN A 509 -18.36 -8.03 8.12
C ASN A 509 -19.18 -9.34 8.17
N LEU A 510 -18.49 -10.47 8.34
CA LEU A 510 -19.13 -11.70 8.80
C LEU A 510 -18.85 -11.84 10.30
N GLN A 511 -19.91 -11.74 11.09
CA GLN A 511 -19.93 -11.85 12.54
C GLN A 511 -19.59 -13.28 13.02
N PHE A 512 -18.35 -13.74 12.83
CA PHE A 512 -17.84 -14.98 13.45
C PHE A 512 -17.13 -14.72 14.79
N ASN A 513 -17.48 -13.61 15.46
CA ASN A 513 -16.98 -13.21 16.79
C ASN A 513 -17.40 -14.11 17.97
N ILE A 514 -17.88 -15.33 17.72
CA ILE A 514 -18.41 -16.22 18.76
C ILE A 514 -17.82 -17.63 18.62
N VAL A 515 -16.52 -17.73 18.36
CA VAL A 515 -15.78 -18.78 19.05
C VAL A 515 -15.50 -18.21 20.44
N HIS A 516 -16.38 -18.53 21.40
CA HIS A 516 -16.29 -17.97 22.76
C HIS A 516 -14.90 -18.22 23.32
N GLU A 517 -14.23 -17.19 23.82
CA GLU A 517 -12.98 -17.30 24.59
C GLU A 517 -13.06 -18.41 25.65
N GLU A 518 -14.25 -18.60 26.21
CA GLU A 518 -14.63 -19.67 27.14
C GLU A 518 -14.32 -21.08 26.63
N MET A 519 -14.42 -21.31 25.33
CA MET A 519 -14.08 -22.59 24.69
C MET A 519 -12.58 -22.86 24.75
N PHE A 520 -11.75 -21.87 24.38
CA PHE A 520 -10.30 -22.00 24.47
C PHE A 520 -9.83 -22.11 25.91
N GLU A 521 -10.44 -21.34 26.82
CA GLU A 521 -10.23 -21.47 28.26
C GLU A 521 -10.59 -22.88 28.76
N SER A 522 -11.76 -23.39 28.40
CA SER A 522 -12.22 -24.73 28.82
C SER A 522 -11.32 -25.83 28.28
N ALA A 523 -10.91 -25.73 27.01
CA ALA A 523 -10.00 -26.67 26.37
C ALA A 523 -8.61 -26.64 27.05
N TYR A 524 -8.10 -25.45 27.35
CA TYR A 524 -6.85 -25.29 28.09
C TYR A 524 -6.92 -25.92 29.48
N LYS A 525 -7.97 -25.61 30.26
CA LYS A 525 -8.20 -26.21 31.58
C LYS A 525 -8.28 -27.74 31.49
N TYR A 526 -9.06 -28.28 30.56
CA TYR A 526 -9.17 -29.72 30.35
C TYR A 526 -7.82 -30.36 30.02
N MET A 527 -7.04 -29.79 29.10
CA MET A 527 -5.74 -30.34 28.69
C MET A 527 -4.71 -30.25 29.82
N MET A 528 -4.75 -29.21 30.64
CA MET A 528 -3.90 -29.09 31.82
C MET A 528 -4.28 -30.12 32.91
N GLN A 529 -5.57 -30.31 33.19
CA GLN A 529 -6.09 -31.37 34.08
C GLN A 529 -5.65 -32.76 33.63
N ARG A 530 -5.79 -33.04 32.32
CA ARG A 530 -5.36 -34.32 31.73
C ARG A 530 -3.85 -34.52 31.90
N THR A 531 -3.05 -33.49 31.66
CA THR A 531 -1.59 -33.55 31.85
C THR A 531 -1.23 -33.90 33.30
N GLU A 532 -2.03 -33.44 34.29
CA GLU A 532 -1.82 -33.80 35.70
C GLU A 532 -2.32 -35.21 36.05
N HIS A 533 -3.42 -35.63 35.45
CA HIS A 533 -3.86 -37.01 35.57
C HIS A 533 -2.79 -37.97 35.03
N ASP A 534 -2.25 -37.68 33.85
CA ASP A 534 -1.18 -38.47 33.23
C ASP A 534 0.08 -38.46 34.11
N ARG A 535 0.39 -37.35 34.80
CA ARG A 535 1.45 -37.27 35.82
C ARG A 535 1.20 -38.23 36.97
N SER A 536 -0.01 -38.25 37.55
CA SER A 536 -0.35 -39.12 38.68
C SER A 536 -0.26 -40.62 38.32
N ILE A 537 -0.59 -40.98 37.08
CA ILE A 537 -0.41 -42.34 36.56
C ILE A 537 1.08 -42.66 36.36
N ALA A 538 1.85 -41.68 35.88
CA ALA A 538 3.27 -41.82 35.60
C ALA A 538 4.17 -41.81 36.85
N GLU A 539 3.64 -41.64 38.07
CA GLU A 539 4.42 -41.75 39.31
C GLU A 539 5.05 -43.14 39.51
N GLU A 540 4.60 -44.16 38.75
CA GLU A 540 5.24 -45.47 38.69
C GLU A 540 6.48 -45.52 37.76
N HIS A 541 6.62 -44.60 36.80
CA HIS A 541 7.76 -44.49 35.87
C HIS A 541 8.05 -43.02 35.45
N PRO A 542 8.86 -42.28 36.21
CA PRO A 542 8.92 -40.83 36.11
C PRO A 542 9.81 -40.33 34.96
N ASP A 543 9.19 -39.73 33.94
CA ASP A 543 9.83 -38.68 33.15
C ASP A 543 9.18 -37.33 33.46
N ILE A 544 9.51 -36.78 34.63
CA ILE A 544 9.01 -35.49 35.15
C ILE A 544 9.26 -34.33 34.16
N ALA A 545 10.26 -34.44 33.28
CA ALA A 545 10.55 -33.43 32.27
C ALA A 545 9.41 -33.31 31.24
N THR A 546 8.72 -34.40 30.90
CA THR A 546 7.64 -34.42 29.89
C THR A 546 6.40 -33.63 30.34
N VAL A 547 5.98 -33.78 31.60
CA VAL A 547 4.82 -33.08 32.18
C VAL A 547 5.09 -31.57 32.26
N THR A 548 6.29 -31.21 32.72
CA THR A 548 6.71 -29.80 32.83
C THR A 548 6.76 -29.13 31.45
N LEU A 549 7.32 -29.83 30.46
CA LEU A 549 7.37 -29.38 29.07
C LEU A 549 5.96 -29.23 28.48
N ARG A 550 5.06 -30.19 28.72
CA ARG A 550 3.68 -30.14 28.22
C ARG A 550 2.87 -28.99 28.81
N ARG A 551 3.02 -28.72 30.12
CA ARG A 551 2.42 -27.55 30.77
C ARG A 551 2.94 -26.23 30.20
N ALA A 552 4.23 -26.14 29.88
CA ALA A 552 4.81 -24.97 29.22
C ALA A 552 4.26 -24.81 27.80
N GLU A 553 4.16 -25.90 27.03
CA GLU A 553 3.59 -25.92 25.68
C GLU A 553 2.12 -25.46 25.66
N LEU A 554 1.28 -25.96 26.57
CA LEU A 554 -0.13 -25.55 26.67
C LEU A 554 -0.28 -24.06 27.03
N ARG A 555 0.58 -23.54 27.92
CA ARG A 555 0.59 -22.11 28.28
C ARG A 555 0.98 -21.23 27.09
N ASN A 556 2.06 -21.59 26.40
CA ASN A 556 2.50 -20.88 25.20
C ASN A 556 1.41 -20.92 24.11
N SER A 557 0.75 -22.07 23.96
CA SER A 557 -0.36 -22.25 23.01
C SER A 557 -1.54 -21.33 23.32
N LEU A 558 -1.98 -21.29 24.59
CA LEU A 558 -3.04 -20.39 25.01
C LEU A 558 -2.63 -18.92 24.83
N SER A 559 -1.38 -18.57 25.13
CA SER A 559 -0.83 -17.23 24.92
C SER A 559 -0.91 -16.82 23.44
N THR A 560 -0.46 -17.68 22.52
CA THR A 560 -0.52 -17.43 21.07
C THR A 560 -1.96 -17.20 20.60
N ILE A 561 -2.90 -18.04 21.05
CA ILE A 561 -4.32 -17.91 20.71
C ILE A 561 -4.90 -16.62 21.30
N ALA A 562 -4.57 -16.30 22.55
CA ALA A 562 -5.00 -15.08 23.22
C ALA A 562 -4.55 -13.83 22.45
N GLU A 563 -3.29 -13.80 22.01
CA GLU A 563 -2.73 -12.70 21.22
C GLU A 563 -3.41 -12.57 19.86
N HIS A 564 -3.67 -13.68 19.18
CA HIS A 564 -4.39 -13.70 17.89
C HIS A 564 -5.79 -13.10 18.02
N LEU A 565 -6.51 -13.49 19.07
CA LEU A 565 -7.85 -12.99 19.37
C LEU A 565 -7.87 -11.56 19.92
N GLY A 566 -6.71 -11.02 20.33
CA GLY A 566 -6.64 -9.78 21.11
C GLY A 566 -7.31 -9.90 22.49
N SER A 567 -7.37 -11.12 23.04
CA SER A 567 -8.07 -11.43 24.29
C SER A 567 -7.17 -11.20 25.50
N HIS A 568 -7.42 -10.09 26.22
CA HIS A 568 -6.73 -9.82 27.48
C HIS A 568 -7.03 -10.91 28.54
N ARG A 569 -8.25 -11.44 28.58
CA ARG A 569 -8.66 -12.49 29.53
C ARG A 569 -7.84 -13.76 29.35
N LEU A 570 -7.77 -14.29 28.13
CA LEU A 570 -6.99 -15.49 27.84
C LEU A 570 -5.48 -15.24 28.02
N LYS A 571 -5.01 -14.02 27.74
CA LYS A 571 -3.62 -13.66 27.95
C LYS A 571 -3.26 -13.68 29.43
N VAL A 572 -4.07 -13.06 30.28
CA VAL A 572 -3.90 -13.13 31.75
C VAL A 572 -3.91 -14.58 32.24
N LEU A 573 -4.84 -15.41 31.73
CA LEU A 573 -4.89 -16.83 32.07
C LEU A 573 -3.59 -17.55 31.69
N SER A 574 -3.03 -17.29 30.51
CA SER A 574 -1.77 -17.90 30.05
C SER A 574 -0.53 -17.51 30.88
N LEU A 575 -0.55 -16.31 31.48
CA LEU A 575 0.57 -15.74 32.25
C LEU A 575 0.60 -16.18 33.71
N ARG A 576 -0.47 -16.77 34.25
CA ARG A 576 -0.50 -17.28 35.63
C ARG A 576 0.52 -18.42 35.79
N GLN A 577 1.72 -18.09 36.25
CA GLN A 577 2.75 -19.06 36.60
C GLN A 577 2.44 -19.61 38.01
N GLY A 578 2.09 -20.89 38.12
CA GLY A 578 2.05 -21.60 39.39
C GLY A 578 0.68 -21.68 40.08
N ASP A 579 -0.27 -20.79 39.79
CA ASP A 579 -1.54 -20.73 40.55
C ASP A 579 -2.75 -21.33 39.83
N TRP A 580 -2.58 -21.89 38.63
CA TRP A 580 -3.53 -22.89 38.17
C TRP A 580 -3.06 -24.25 38.67
N GLU A 581 -2.98 -24.40 39.99
CA GLU A 581 -3.27 -25.71 40.55
C GLU A 581 -4.77 -25.89 40.30
N PRO A 582 -5.18 -26.80 39.40
CA PRO A 582 -6.60 -27.11 39.30
C PRO A 582 -7.03 -27.46 40.71
N MET A 583 -8.02 -26.72 41.23
CA MET A 583 -8.47 -26.87 42.60
C MET A 583 -8.56 -28.36 42.93
N GLY A 584 -7.76 -28.80 43.89
CA GLY A 584 -7.70 -30.22 44.23
C GLY A 584 -9.08 -30.71 44.63
N LEU A 585 -9.42 -31.97 44.39
CA LEU A 585 -10.74 -32.49 44.76
C LEU A 585 -11.04 -32.27 46.25
N GLU A 586 -10.03 -32.47 47.11
CA GLU A 586 -10.11 -32.21 48.55
C GLU A 586 -10.25 -30.71 48.87
N GLU A 587 -9.55 -29.84 48.15
CA GLU A 587 -9.69 -28.39 48.30
C GLU A 587 -11.09 -27.93 47.88
N ALA A 588 -11.64 -28.50 46.81
CA ALA A 588 -12.99 -28.20 46.33
C ALA A 588 -14.07 -28.58 47.35
N TYR A 589 -13.96 -29.77 47.95
CA TYR A 589 -14.84 -30.18 49.05
C TYR A 589 -14.66 -29.28 50.29
N THR A 590 -13.42 -28.93 50.62
CA THR A 590 -13.09 -28.02 51.73
C THR A 590 -13.72 -26.64 51.51
N LEU A 591 -13.60 -26.08 50.29
CA LEU A 591 -14.09 -24.75 49.94
C LEU A 591 -15.63 -24.69 49.94
N LEU A 592 -16.30 -25.78 49.55
CA LEU A 592 -17.75 -25.89 49.65
C LEU A 592 -18.25 -26.32 51.04
N HIS A 593 -17.34 -26.55 52.00
CA HIS A 593 -17.65 -27.11 53.31
C HIS A 593 -18.48 -28.41 53.23
N ALA A 594 -18.19 -29.26 52.25
CA ALA A 594 -18.93 -30.48 51.96
C ALA A 594 -18.04 -31.72 52.12
N SER A 595 -18.62 -32.85 52.55
CA SER A 595 -17.90 -34.13 52.62
C SER A 595 -17.91 -34.84 51.26
N PRO A 596 -16.84 -35.58 50.87
CA PRO A 596 -16.82 -36.38 49.65
C PRO A 596 -18.00 -37.35 49.47
N GLU A 597 -18.59 -37.80 50.58
CA GLU A 597 -19.69 -38.77 50.61
C GLU A 597 -21.08 -38.17 50.33
N VAL A 598 -21.23 -36.84 50.30
CA VAL A 598 -22.55 -36.21 50.12
C VAL A 598 -23.06 -36.34 48.68
N ASP A 599 -24.38 -36.38 48.52
CA ASP A 599 -25.02 -36.45 47.20
C ASP A 599 -24.96 -35.11 46.43
N ASP A 600 -25.31 -35.16 45.15
CA ASP A 600 -25.28 -33.99 44.26
C ASP A 600 -26.20 -32.86 44.76
N GLU A 601 -27.30 -33.20 45.42
CA GLU A 601 -28.28 -32.24 45.92
C GLU A 601 -27.71 -31.42 47.08
N THR A 602 -27.09 -32.10 48.04
CA THR A 602 -26.39 -31.48 49.16
C THR A 602 -25.25 -30.59 48.65
N LEU A 603 -24.52 -31.01 47.61
CA LEU A 603 -23.44 -30.21 47.01
C LEU A 603 -23.96 -28.93 46.35
N VAL A 604 -25.11 -28.98 45.68
CA VAL A 604 -25.72 -27.76 45.12
C VAL A 604 -26.23 -26.82 46.21
N ILE A 605 -26.82 -27.36 47.27
CA ILE A 605 -27.25 -26.54 48.43
C ILE A 605 -26.03 -25.86 49.06
N ALA A 606 -24.96 -26.61 49.32
CA ALA A 606 -23.71 -26.09 49.87
C ALA A 606 -23.12 -24.98 48.98
N HIS A 607 -23.03 -25.20 47.67
CA HIS A 607 -22.56 -24.19 46.73
C HIS A 607 -23.45 -22.92 46.72
N ARG A 608 -24.78 -23.06 46.73
CA ARG A 608 -25.69 -21.90 46.77
C ARG A 608 -25.53 -21.09 48.05
N MET A 609 -25.39 -21.76 49.19
CA MET A 609 -25.14 -21.10 50.47
C MET A 609 -23.82 -20.34 50.43
N GLN A 610 -22.74 -20.98 49.98
CA GLN A 610 -21.43 -20.34 49.89
C GLN A 610 -21.43 -19.15 48.90
N VAL A 611 -22.07 -19.26 47.74
CA VAL A 611 -22.16 -18.14 46.78
C VAL A 611 -22.96 -16.96 47.35
N HIS A 612 -23.97 -17.21 48.19
CA HIS A 612 -24.74 -16.15 48.84
C HIS A 612 -23.95 -15.45 49.95
N GLU A 613 -23.06 -16.17 50.65
CA GLU A 613 -22.25 -15.66 51.75
C GLU A 613 -20.92 -15.03 51.27
N ALA A 614 -20.40 -15.46 50.13
CA ALA A 614 -19.09 -15.06 49.62
C ALA A 614 -19.07 -13.66 49.00
N HIS A 615 -17.89 -13.04 49.01
CA HIS A 615 -17.66 -11.81 48.26
C HIS A 615 -17.74 -12.07 46.76
N ARG A 616 -18.10 -11.04 45.98
CA ARG A 616 -18.28 -11.14 44.52
C ARG A 616 -17.02 -11.67 43.80
N GLU A 617 -15.85 -11.46 44.38
CA GLU A 617 -14.55 -11.90 43.86
C GLU A 617 -14.30 -13.41 44.03
N ASP A 618 -14.95 -14.05 45.01
CA ASP A 618 -14.76 -15.48 45.35
C ASP A 618 -15.75 -16.40 44.60
N ILE A 619 -16.84 -15.85 44.07
CA ILE A 619 -17.89 -16.61 43.34
C ILE A 619 -17.31 -17.46 42.20
N PRO A 620 -16.37 -16.98 41.35
CA PRO A 620 -15.77 -17.80 40.31
C PRO A 620 -15.02 -19.02 40.87
N ARG A 621 -14.37 -18.86 42.04
CA ARG A 621 -13.61 -19.94 42.70
C ARG A 621 -14.56 -21.00 43.27
N LEU A 622 -15.68 -20.60 43.87
CA LEU A 622 -16.72 -21.53 44.33
C LEU A 622 -17.37 -22.32 43.18
N ARG A 623 -17.60 -21.65 42.04
CA ARG A 623 -18.09 -22.30 40.83
C ARG A 623 -17.09 -23.33 40.31
N GLU A 624 -15.80 -22.99 40.28
CA GLU A 624 -14.71 -23.90 39.91
C GLU A 624 -14.66 -25.12 40.84
N ALA A 625 -14.85 -24.96 42.15
CA ALA A 625 -14.94 -26.07 43.10
C ALA A 625 -16.02 -27.08 42.74
N LEU A 626 -17.23 -26.58 42.43
CA LEU A 626 -18.34 -27.46 42.05
C LEU A 626 -18.10 -28.11 40.68
N GLU A 627 -17.45 -27.42 39.74
CA GLU A 627 -17.03 -27.98 38.45
C GLU A 627 -16.05 -29.16 38.64
N VAL A 628 -15.05 -29.01 39.53
CA VAL A 628 -14.10 -30.08 39.87
C VAL A 628 -14.82 -31.30 40.44
N ILE A 629 -15.71 -31.09 41.41
CA ILE A 629 -16.47 -32.19 42.03
C ILE A 629 -17.40 -32.86 41.02
N ALA A 630 -18.07 -32.09 40.17
CA ALA A 630 -18.93 -32.61 39.11
C ALA A 630 -18.17 -33.49 38.11
N HIS A 631 -16.93 -33.11 37.78
CA HIS A 631 -16.07 -33.89 36.91
C HIS A 631 -15.60 -35.19 37.60
N ALA A 632 -15.12 -35.10 38.85
CA ALA A 632 -14.64 -36.24 39.62
C ALA A 632 -15.75 -37.29 39.87
N LYS A 633 -16.97 -36.86 40.21
CA LYS A 633 -18.13 -37.73 40.40
C LYS A 633 -18.77 -38.21 39.08
N ARG A 634 -18.36 -37.67 37.93
CA ARG A 634 -19.03 -37.85 36.63
C ARG A 634 -20.54 -37.52 36.68
N SER A 635 -20.94 -36.56 37.51
CA SER A 635 -22.36 -36.21 37.68
C SER A 635 -22.87 -35.35 36.53
N ALA A 636 -23.85 -35.87 35.79
CA ALA A 636 -24.57 -35.10 34.76
C ALA A 636 -25.45 -34.00 35.39
N ARG A 637 -25.97 -34.22 36.62
CA ARG A 637 -26.84 -33.27 37.33
C ARG A 637 -26.08 -32.01 37.73
N LEU A 638 -24.90 -32.17 38.34
CA LEU A 638 -24.06 -31.03 38.73
C LEU A 638 -23.60 -30.22 37.52
N LYS A 639 -23.22 -30.89 36.41
CA LYS A 639 -22.88 -30.22 35.15
C LYS A 639 -24.06 -29.43 34.58
N LYS A 640 -25.28 -29.98 34.61
CA LYS A 640 -26.50 -29.27 34.17
C LYS A 640 -26.79 -28.05 35.05
N TYR A 641 -26.60 -28.15 36.35
CA TYR A 641 -26.76 -27.04 37.29
C TYR A 641 -25.77 -25.90 37.00
N LEU A 642 -24.50 -26.20 36.76
CA LEU A 642 -23.48 -25.20 36.43
C LEU A 642 -23.78 -24.42 35.15
N VAL A 643 -24.47 -25.05 34.18
CA VAL A 643 -24.89 -24.40 32.94
C VAL A 643 -26.19 -23.60 33.11
N SER A 644 -27.18 -24.16 33.79
CA SER A 644 -28.54 -23.58 33.86
C SER A 644 -28.79 -22.67 35.07
N GLY A 645 -27.99 -22.79 36.14
CA GLY A 645 -28.26 -22.18 37.45
C GLY A 645 -29.41 -22.85 38.23
N GLU A 646 -30.14 -23.77 37.60
CA GLU A 646 -31.30 -24.45 38.17
C GLU A 646 -31.01 -25.92 38.41
N PHE A 647 -31.28 -26.39 39.63
CA PHE A 647 -31.15 -27.80 39.97
C PHE A 647 -32.50 -28.47 39.76
N GLN A 648 -32.54 -29.47 38.88
CA GLN A 648 -33.73 -30.31 38.71
C GLN A 648 -33.62 -31.50 39.66
N PHE A 649 -34.62 -31.63 40.53
CA PHE A 649 -34.86 -32.87 41.25
C PHE A 649 -35.23 -33.92 40.21
N ALA A 650 -34.75 -35.15 40.39
CA ALA A 650 -35.23 -36.25 39.56
C ALA A 650 -36.73 -36.40 39.88
N ASP A 651 -37.59 -36.22 38.88
CA ASP A 651 -38.92 -36.80 38.97
C ASP A 651 -38.68 -38.32 38.92
N ASP A 652 -38.91 -39.00 40.05
CA ASP A 652 -38.70 -40.44 40.28
C ASP A 652 -39.26 -41.34 39.15
#